data_AF-A0A940NGW3-F1
#
_entry.id   AF-A0A940NGW3-F1
#
_cell.length_a   1.000
_cell.length_b   1.000
_cell.length_c   1.000
_cell.angle_alpha   90.00
_cell.angle_beta   90.00
_cell.angle_gamma   90.00
#
_symmetry.space_group_name_H-M   'P 1'
#
loop_
_entity.id
_entity.type
_entity.pdbx_description
1 polymer ?
#
loop_
_entity_poly.entity_id
_entity_poly.type
_entity_poly.pdbx_seq_one_letter_code
_entity_poly.pdbx_strand_id
1 'polypeptide(L)'
;MEKFSWKRMGKNVLASVTALTVACSLVPNVRAASINGISQTASGKWTATYYKGASSSGKPLVSTFISQTGTSLTQNLGLKSPVPNKVPVNNFSAKFNKNMNLSPGLYSVRVKANDVMKVLIDGKVVLNQTKNVGNKENSVSVALTNKNGSTSHAVELRYANQKSLNNFSFSIDPIFSSFSKDLPNVAYNWGLNRPTEAKSVNFQATYNQSQTVPSGDYVLETYADGPIIVKNGSQYLVNQIKDVPNHWASIPLVSKSGKQSIITTYVHTNGNAAVFSHLVPFSSYLGYYYNNPNLSGAPIAAKIISPTGKTMDLQTTYGSGSPLKNIKADGTSAKYLVTKRLKAGSYTLNVTSDSGVRVYVDGKQVLNQWTKRTNRTDAATFTVSNGTASSLKDVHRIELQTVDINAVKNIKFTIVPKSVDPSPKPDPNPGTDPTKPPVDPTKPPVDPTKPPVDPTKPPVDPTKPPVDPTKPPVNPPKPPVTLPYTVAKVGTDKKVSAIKTYQTYDEAVQQAKSQNANAVMKNNKYIWVKSGFGYTNDSSAATQNIYQTNKISSKEILTYFSKGTEVKILDTQQDVVKVQHLNLIGYMRKSDLDLYPTEIAPKSYYSLDSRGNLYHNYYINGKLYKYLYRKAPAGVSANKDGTVNTEDGIHFGTTESYSYFDYLSLHTVSNVTDVDIDNFLRATTETTTKGISPLYGLGWKFKEAEATYGVNALAIIAHTILESDYGRSKYSLDRFNLFGIGAVDSNPDLAKPFNSFEDCIDYYAQSMINQKYLKPNYFGFYIGSYFGDKSGGFNVKYASDPYWGRKIASLMSQIDAFSGSKDYQKRYQIGMVKTDTLNVRSKPVADSSVAPILYTMTKGKAFTILKTVTNDNGDKWYQIANDKRNADGTDAGPAYVSASEAYSRILNTN
;
A
#
# COMPACT_ATOMS: atom_id res chain seq x y z
N MET A 1 -27.20 69.45 9.49
CA MET A 1 -28.49 70.17 9.49
C MET A 1 -29.52 69.16 9.01
N GLU A 2 -30.54 68.67 9.71
CA GLU A 2 -31.23 68.92 10.99
C GLU A 2 -31.85 67.56 11.40
N LYS A 3 -31.65 67.06 12.62
CA LYS A 3 -32.62 67.04 13.75
C LYS A 3 -34.10 66.73 13.43
N PHE A 4 -34.53 65.58 13.97
CA PHE A 4 -35.76 65.32 14.75
C PHE A 4 -37.15 65.61 14.16
N SER A 5 -38.07 64.61 14.24
CA SER A 5 -39.33 64.71 15.02
C SER A 5 -40.17 63.42 14.98
N TRP A 6 -40.85 63.15 16.09
CA TRP A 6 -41.64 61.97 16.47
C TRP A 6 -43.17 62.21 16.37
N LYS A 7 -43.97 61.13 16.21
CA LYS A 7 -45.24 60.84 16.94
C LYS A 7 -45.87 59.51 16.44
N ARG A 8 -45.97 58.46 17.29
CA ARG A 8 -47.16 57.92 18.02
C ARG A 8 -48.33 57.51 17.09
N MET A 9 -49.02 56.36 17.19
CA MET A 9 -49.25 55.38 18.27
C MET A 9 -49.98 54.14 17.67
N GLY A 10 -49.78 52.93 18.21
CA GLY A 10 -50.64 51.75 17.97
C GLY A 10 -50.05 50.42 18.45
N LYS A 11 -50.47 49.96 19.63
CA LYS A 11 -50.09 48.71 20.35
C LYS A 11 -50.55 47.44 19.58
N ASN A 12 -50.04 46.21 19.69
CA ASN A 12 -49.51 45.33 20.75
C ASN A 12 -48.53 44.33 20.06
N VAL A 13 -47.50 43.67 20.63
CA VAL A 13 -47.43 42.78 21.79
C VAL A 13 -45.94 42.64 22.19
N LEU A 14 -45.67 42.71 23.50
CA LEU A 14 -44.43 42.39 24.23
C LEU A 14 -43.87 41.00 23.87
N ALA A 15 -42.62 40.59 23.98
CA ALA A 15 -41.37 40.98 24.65
C ALA A 15 -40.37 39.86 24.23
N SER A 16 -39.05 39.93 24.28
CA SER A 16 -38.06 40.96 24.58
C SER A 16 -36.67 40.30 24.40
N VAL A 17 -35.74 41.03 23.75
CA VAL A 17 -34.38 41.36 24.24
C VAL A 17 -33.36 40.19 24.26
N THR A 18 -32.14 40.28 23.72
CA THR A 18 -31.16 41.39 23.76
C THR A 18 -30.10 41.26 22.66
N ALA A 19 -29.65 42.40 22.15
CA ALA A 19 -28.38 42.60 21.44
C ALA A 19 -27.40 43.40 22.33
N LEU A 20 -26.19 43.65 21.83
CA LEU A 20 -25.10 44.57 22.27
C LEU A 20 -24.08 43.98 23.29
N THR A 21 -22.75 44.15 23.21
CA THR A 21 -21.83 45.00 22.39
C THR A 21 -20.36 44.55 22.56
N VAL A 22 -19.44 45.10 21.73
CA VAL A 22 -18.01 45.54 21.95
C VAL A 22 -17.17 45.16 20.70
N ALA A 23 -16.87 46.05 19.73
CA ALA A 23 -15.79 47.08 19.65
C ALA A 23 -14.35 46.49 19.76
N CYS A 24 -13.29 46.80 19.00
CA CYS A 24 -12.99 47.65 17.83
C CYS A 24 -11.54 47.30 17.35
N SER A 25 -11.28 47.26 16.03
CA SER A 25 -10.05 47.56 15.20
C SER A 25 -8.62 47.08 15.63
N LEU A 26 -7.62 46.66 14.81
CA LEU A 26 -6.96 47.26 13.61
C LEU A 26 -5.99 46.27 12.83
N VAL A 27 -6.12 46.25 11.47
CA VAL A 27 -5.17 46.00 10.31
C VAL A 27 -4.30 44.70 10.12
N PRO A 28 -3.81 44.35 8.89
CA PRO A 28 -4.23 44.69 7.49
C PRO A 28 -4.33 43.51 6.47
N ASN A 29 -5.14 43.74 5.43
CA ASN A 29 -5.08 43.32 4.01
C ASN A 29 -4.16 42.16 3.55
N VAL A 30 -4.78 41.14 2.94
CA VAL A 30 -4.39 40.64 1.60
C VAL A 30 -5.66 40.53 0.74
N ARG A 31 -5.70 41.30 -0.35
CA ARG A 31 -6.79 41.37 -1.32
C ARG A 31 -6.93 40.03 -2.06
N ALA A 32 -8.07 39.35 -1.91
CA ALA A 32 -8.57 38.48 -2.96
C ALA A 32 -9.34 39.36 -3.95
N ALA A 33 -8.81 39.47 -5.17
CA ALA A 33 -9.40 40.24 -6.25
C ALA A 33 -10.84 39.81 -6.52
N SER A 34 -11.77 40.77 -6.43
CA SER A 34 -13.14 40.65 -6.91
C SER A 34 -13.14 40.49 -8.43
N ILE A 35 -13.54 39.31 -8.91
CA ILE A 35 -13.98 39.13 -10.30
C ILE A 35 -15.47 39.47 -10.33
N ASN A 36 -15.78 40.68 -10.75
CA ASN A 36 -17.15 41.13 -10.98
C ASN A 36 -17.79 40.31 -12.11
N GLY A 37 -19.02 39.86 -11.88
CA GLY A 37 -19.96 39.54 -12.95
C GLY A 37 -20.58 38.14 -12.90
N ILE A 38 -21.36 37.81 -11.86
CA ILE A 38 -22.47 36.86 -12.01
C ILE A 38 -23.71 37.47 -11.32
N SER A 39 -24.68 37.80 -12.17
CA SER A 39 -26.04 38.20 -11.83
C SER A 39 -26.71 37.20 -10.89
N GLN A 40 -27.48 37.72 -9.93
CA GLN A 40 -28.34 36.95 -9.02
C GLN A 40 -29.19 35.94 -9.80
N THR A 41 -29.05 34.65 -9.48
CA THR A 41 -29.84 33.57 -10.07
C THR A 41 -31.24 33.52 -9.45
N ALA A 42 -32.27 33.52 -10.29
CA ALA A 42 -33.62 33.15 -9.90
C ALA A 42 -33.61 31.76 -9.25
N SER A 43 -34.05 31.67 -8.00
CA SER A 43 -33.91 30.46 -7.18
C SER A 43 -34.55 29.23 -7.86
N GLY A 44 -33.75 28.21 -8.14
CA GLY A 44 -34.21 26.87 -8.53
C GLY A 44 -34.13 26.49 -10.01
N LYS A 45 -33.75 27.40 -10.91
CA LYS A 45 -33.58 27.10 -12.36
C LYS A 45 -32.13 26.75 -12.71
N TRP A 46 -31.94 25.97 -13.77
CA TRP A 46 -30.63 25.79 -14.37
C TRP A 46 -30.23 27.04 -15.16
N THR A 47 -28.97 27.48 -15.02
CA THR A 47 -28.37 28.49 -15.88
C THR A 47 -27.47 27.83 -16.91
N ALA A 48 -27.69 28.12 -18.19
CA ALA A 48 -26.89 27.62 -19.30
C ALA A 48 -26.07 28.76 -19.91
N THR A 49 -24.75 28.58 -20.01
CA THR A 49 -23.83 29.50 -20.67
C THR A 49 -23.17 28.79 -21.84
N TYR A 50 -23.35 29.33 -23.06
CA TYR A 50 -22.88 28.74 -24.31
C TYR A 50 -21.62 29.43 -24.83
N TYR A 51 -20.74 28.66 -25.46
CA TYR A 51 -19.46 29.10 -26.03
C TYR A 51 -19.28 28.57 -27.45
N LYS A 52 -18.51 29.29 -28.26
CA LYS A 52 -18.13 28.86 -29.61
C LYS A 52 -17.04 27.80 -29.53
N GLY A 53 -17.19 26.69 -30.25
CA GLY A 53 -16.22 25.59 -30.28
C GLY A 53 -16.34 24.62 -29.11
N ALA A 54 -15.54 23.55 -29.14
CA ALA A 54 -15.58 22.47 -28.15
C ALA A 54 -15.06 22.85 -26.75
N SER A 55 -14.43 24.02 -26.59
CA SER A 55 -13.94 24.49 -25.28
C SER A 55 -14.91 25.48 -24.64
N SER A 56 -15.16 25.31 -23.35
CA SER A 56 -15.98 26.24 -22.54
C SER A 56 -15.13 27.34 -21.90
N SER A 57 -14.17 27.87 -22.66
CA SER A 57 -13.22 28.92 -22.29
C SER A 57 -13.38 30.14 -23.22
N GLY A 58 -13.28 31.35 -22.69
CA GLY A 58 -13.40 32.60 -23.46
C GLY A 58 -14.75 33.30 -23.27
N LYS A 59 -15.04 34.30 -24.12
CA LYS A 59 -16.26 35.12 -24.04
C LYS A 59 -17.51 34.27 -24.37
N PRO A 60 -18.53 34.21 -23.49
CA PRO A 60 -19.77 33.50 -23.79
C PRO A 60 -20.50 34.08 -25.01
N LEU A 61 -21.13 33.21 -25.79
CA LEU A 61 -22.06 33.60 -26.86
C LEU A 61 -23.36 34.14 -26.26
N VAL A 62 -23.92 33.41 -25.29
CA VAL A 62 -25.16 33.77 -24.59
C VAL A 62 -25.24 33.02 -23.27
N SER A 63 -25.87 33.63 -22.26
CA SER A 63 -26.31 32.97 -21.04
C SER A 63 -27.83 33.07 -20.92
N THR A 64 -28.50 31.98 -20.56
CA THR A 64 -29.95 31.91 -20.44
C THR A 64 -30.37 30.96 -19.32
N PHE A 65 -31.64 31.05 -18.89
CA PHE A 65 -32.24 30.10 -17.96
C PHE A 65 -32.92 28.96 -18.71
N ILE A 66 -32.86 27.76 -18.16
CA ILE A 66 -33.64 26.61 -18.63
C ILE A 66 -34.86 26.46 -17.74
N SER A 67 -36.02 26.20 -18.35
CA SER A 67 -37.32 26.08 -17.68
C SER A 67 -37.43 24.86 -16.76
N GLN A 68 -36.65 23.80 -16.99
CA GLN A 68 -36.66 22.58 -16.18
C GLN A 68 -36.24 22.86 -14.74
N THR A 69 -37.09 22.44 -13.81
CA THR A 69 -36.91 22.57 -12.36
C THR A 69 -36.84 21.16 -11.75
N GLY A 70 -35.69 20.77 -11.22
CA GLY A 70 -35.50 19.46 -10.58
C GLY A 70 -34.03 19.09 -10.39
N THR A 71 -33.75 17.86 -9.97
CA THR A 71 -32.38 17.28 -9.89
C THR A 71 -31.93 16.66 -11.21
N SER A 72 -32.76 16.73 -12.26
CA SER A 72 -32.44 16.29 -13.61
C SER A 72 -32.36 17.47 -14.59
N LEU A 73 -31.72 17.22 -15.72
CA LEU A 73 -31.68 18.10 -16.88
C LEU A 73 -31.63 17.28 -18.16
N THR A 74 -32.59 17.50 -19.05
CA THR A 74 -32.61 16.89 -20.39
C THR A 74 -32.62 17.97 -21.46
N GLN A 75 -31.76 17.86 -22.46
CA GLN A 75 -31.77 18.70 -23.66
C GLN A 75 -31.82 17.76 -24.86
N ASN A 76 -32.92 17.78 -25.62
CA ASN A 76 -33.12 16.95 -26.82
C ASN A 76 -33.49 17.85 -28.00
N LEU A 77 -32.47 18.46 -28.62
CA LEU A 77 -32.66 19.45 -29.68
C LEU A 77 -32.38 18.89 -31.08
N GLY A 78 -31.86 17.66 -31.18
CA GLY A 78 -31.53 17.04 -32.46
C GLY A 78 -30.52 17.87 -33.25
N LEU A 79 -30.86 18.26 -34.49
CA LEU A 79 -30.05 19.11 -35.37
C LEU A 79 -30.40 20.61 -35.25
N LYS A 80 -31.03 21.04 -34.16
CA LYS A 80 -31.40 22.46 -33.94
C LYS A 80 -30.41 23.14 -33.00
N SER A 81 -30.23 24.43 -33.23
CA SER A 81 -29.47 25.30 -32.32
C SER A 81 -30.17 25.40 -30.96
N PRO A 82 -29.43 25.36 -29.83
CA PRO A 82 -30.00 25.55 -28.50
C PRO A 82 -30.49 26.99 -28.24
N VAL A 83 -29.95 27.98 -28.96
CA VAL A 83 -30.45 29.35 -28.96
C VAL A 83 -30.38 29.88 -30.39
N PRO A 84 -31.52 29.89 -31.13
CA PRO A 84 -31.55 30.32 -32.52
C PRO A 84 -30.83 31.66 -32.74
N ASN A 85 -30.07 31.74 -33.83
CA ASN A 85 -29.29 32.91 -34.25
C ASN A 85 -28.16 33.37 -33.30
N LYS A 86 -27.93 32.69 -32.16
CA LYS A 86 -26.87 33.04 -31.20
C LYS A 86 -25.85 31.92 -30.95
N VAL A 87 -26.27 30.67 -31.02
CA VAL A 87 -25.40 29.49 -30.85
C VAL A 87 -25.41 28.68 -32.15
N PRO A 88 -24.25 28.24 -32.68
CA PRO A 88 -24.24 27.41 -33.87
C PRO A 88 -24.90 26.05 -33.60
N VAL A 89 -25.42 25.41 -34.65
CA VAL A 89 -26.06 24.08 -34.55
C VAL A 89 -25.07 23.02 -34.05
N ASN A 90 -23.83 23.05 -34.55
CA ASN A 90 -22.74 22.15 -34.19
C ASN A 90 -21.52 22.95 -33.71
N ASN A 91 -20.55 22.24 -33.10
CA ASN A 91 -19.26 22.81 -32.68
C ASN A 91 -19.43 23.96 -31.67
N PHE A 92 -20.12 23.65 -30.56
CA PHE A 92 -20.29 24.54 -29.42
C PHE A 92 -20.04 23.79 -28.12
N SER A 93 -19.88 24.53 -27.02
CA SER A 93 -19.89 23.95 -25.69
C SER A 93 -20.78 24.74 -24.75
N ALA A 94 -21.20 24.11 -23.66
CA ALA A 94 -22.11 24.69 -22.69
C ALA A 94 -21.71 24.32 -21.26
N LYS A 95 -21.85 25.29 -20.36
CA LYS A 95 -21.83 25.06 -18.90
C LYS A 95 -23.24 25.21 -18.37
N PHE A 96 -23.75 24.16 -17.72
CA PHE A 96 -25.02 24.19 -17.01
C PHE A 96 -24.75 24.21 -15.51
N ASN A 97 -25.26 25.21 -14.81
CA ASN A 97 -25.02 25.41 -13.38
C ASN A 97 -26.33 25.45 -12.61
N LYS A 98 -26.35 24.80 -11.45
CA LYS A 98 -27.45 24.88 -10.50
C LYS A 98 -26.98 24.56 -9.09
N ASN A 99 -27.41 25.36 -8.11
CA ASN A 99 -27.33 24.98 -6.71
C ASN A 99 -28.55 24.12 -6.35
N MET A 100 -28.31 22.92 -5.82
CA MET A 100 -29.33 21.96 -5.44
C MET A 100 -29.32 21.72 -3.93
N ASN A 101 -30.50 21.59 -3.32
CA ASN A 101 -30.61 21.16 -1.93
C ASN A 101 -30.63 19.63 -1.89
N LEU A 102 -29.47 19.02 -1.65
CA LEU A 102 -29.29 17.57 -1.57
C LEU A 102 -28.94 17.23 -0.12
N SER A 103 -29.80 16.43 0.52
CA SER A 103 -29.54 15.96 1.89
C SER A 103 -28.30 15.06 1.93
N PRO A 104 -27.62 14.92 3.08
CA PRO A 104 -26.56 13.94 3.22
C PRO A 104 -27.05 12.53 2.88
N GLY A 105 -26.31 11.83 2.02
CA GLY A 105 -26.73 10.52 1.52
C GLY A 105 -25.96 10.09 0.28
N LEU A 106 -26.23 8.87 -0.20
CA LEU A 106 -25.65 8.34 -1.43
C LEU A 106 -26.57 8.68 -2.61
N TYR A 107 -25.98 9.13 -3.71
CA TYR A 107 -26.69 9.55 -4.90
C TYR A 107 -26.16 8.83 -6.14
N SER A 108 -27.05 8.41 -7.04
CA SER A 108 -26.69 7.95 -8.37
C SER A 108 -26.68 9.15 -9.31
N VAL A 109 -25.52 9.44 -9.88
CA VAL A 109 -25.34 10.43 -10.94
C VAL A 109 -25.37 9.69 -12.26
N ARG A 110 -26.33 10.02 -13.14
CA ARG A 110 -26.52 9.37 -14.45
C ARG A 110 -26.43 10.38 -15.58
N VAL A 111 -25.78 9.99 -16.66
CA VAL A 111 -25.60 10.78 -17.88
C VAL A 111 -25.87 9.91 -19.10
N LYS A 112 -26.66 10.41 -20.05
CA LYS A 112 -26.65 9.98 -21.46
C LYS A 112 -26.29 11.21 -22.26
N ALA A 113 -25.18 11.21 -22.98
CA ALA A 113 -24.77 12.38 -23.73
C ALA A 113 -24.14 11.97 -25.06
N ASN A 114 -24.57 12.66 -26.11
CA ASN A 114 -23.94 12.66 -27.42
C ASN A 114 -23.59 14.13 -27.69
N ASP A 115 -22.35 14.62 -27.53
CA ASP A 115 -21.05 13.94 -27.42
C ASP A 115 -20.49 13.88 -25.99
N VAL A 116 -19.58 14.79 -25.58
CA VAL A 116 -18.80 14.68 -24.34
C VAL A 116 -19.49 15.39 -23.19
N MET A 117 -19.38 14.81 -21.98
CA MET A 117 -19.99 15.36 -20.77
C MET A 117 -19.08 15.19 -19.56
N LYS A 118 -18.96 16.24 -18.75
CA LYS A 118 -18.28 16.22 -17.47
C LYS A 118 -19.22 16.76 -16.39
N VAL A 119 -19.35 16.02 -15.30
CA VAL A 119 -20.19 16.39 -14.14
C VAL A 119 -19.28 16.74 -12.98
N LEU A 120 -19.55 17.90 -12.37
CA LEU A 120 -18.90 18.34 -11.15
C LEU A 120 -19.94 18.60 -10.06
N ILE A 121 -19.63 18.18 -8.84
CA ILE A 121 -20.38 18.53 -7.63
C ILE A 121 -19.42 19.21 -6.67
N ASP A 122 -19.78 20.41 -6.23
CA ASP A 122 -18.93 21.29 -5.41
C ASP A 122 -17.53 21.52 -5.99
N GLY A 123 -17.42 21.59 -7.31
CA GLY A 123 -16.15 21.77 -8.02
C GLY A 123 -15.31 20.50 -8.15
N LYS A 124 -15.74 19.37 -7.57
CA LYS A 124 -15.09 18.07 -7.74
C LYS A 124 -15.68 17.32 -8.92
N VAL A 125 -14.83 16.72 -9.75
CA VAL A 125 -15.27 15.89 -10.88
C VAL A 125 -15.80 14.57 -10.35
N VAL A 126 -17.07 14.27 -10.62
CA VAL A 126 -17.69 13.00 -10.19
C VAL A 126 -17.90 12.04 -11.37
N LEU A 127 -18.11 12.57 -12.58
CA LEU A 127 -18.24 11.76 -13.81
C LEU A 127 -17.55 12.50 -14.96
N ASN A 128 -16.75 11.79 -15.77
CA ASN A 128 -15.99 12.37 -16.88
C ASN A 128 -16.06 11.52 -18.15
N GLN A 129 -17.03 11.79 -19.02
CA GLN A 129 -17.19 11.17 -20.33
C GLN A 129 -16.42 11.98 -21.38
N THR A 130 -15.20 11.55 -21.69
CA THR A 130 -14.26 12.25 -22.57
C THR A 130 -14.39 11.91 -24.06
N LYS A 131 -15.27 10.96 -24.41
CA LYS A 131 -15.54 10.52 -25.79
C LYS A 131 -17.04 10.43 -26.04
N ASN A 132 -17.47 10.55 -27.30
CA ASN A 132 -18.83 10.23 -27.70
C ASN A 132 -19.05 8.72 -27.56
N VAL A 133 -20.06 8.33 -26.79
CA VAL A 133 -20.47 6.92 -26.58
C VAL A 133 -21.89 6.64 -27.10
N GLY A 134 -22.47 7.58 -27.86
CA GLY A 134 -23.87 7.58 -28.27
C GLY A 134 -24.82 7.84 -27.09
N ASN A 135 -26.11 7.52 -27.25
CA ASN A 135 -27.12 7.66 -26.19
C ASN A 135 -27.03 6.59 -25.07
N LYS A 136 -25.84 6.00 -24.85
CA LYS A 136 -25.61 5.03 -23.78
C LYS A 136 -25.56 5.73 -22.42
N GLU A 137 -26.10 5.07 -21.40
CA GLU A 137 -26.06 5.57 -20.03
C GLU A 137 -24.68 5.33 -19.41
N ASN A 138 -24.15 6.37 -18.75
CA ASN A 138 -22.99 6.32 -17.89
C ASN A 138 -23.43 6.77 -16.49
N SER A 139 -22.97 6.08 -15.44
CA SER A 139 -23.41 6.39 -14.08
C SER A 139 -22.31 6.18 -13.05
N VAL A 140 -22.40 6.92 -11.94
CA VAL A 140 -21.50 6.81 -10.77
C VAL A 140 -22.30 7.02 -9.49
N SER A 141 -21.89 6.39 -8.40
CA SER A 141 -22.44 6.67 -7.06
C SER A 141 -21.59 7.72 -6.35
N VAL A 142 -22.21 8.72 -5.74
CA VAL A 142 -21.53 9.80 -5.00
C VAL A 142 -22.15 9.99 -3.63
N ALA A 143 -21.32 10.01 -2.58
CA ALA A 143 -21.75 10.36 -1.24
C ALA A 143 -21.72 11.88 -1.06
N LEU A 144 -22.84 12.46 -0.65
CA LEU A 144 -22.99 13.89 -0.38
C LEU A 144 -23.17 14.17 1.11
N THR A 145 -22.69 15.33 1.55
CA THR A 145 -22.60 15.74 2.96
C THR A 145 -22.85 17.24 3.07
N ASN A 146 -23.40 17.73 4.18
CA ASN A 146 -23.62 19.17 4.35
C ASN A 146 -22.33 19.98 4.18
N LYS A 147 -22.39 21.04 3.37
CA LYS A 147 -21.30 22.00 3.18
C LYS A 147 -21.55 23.22 4.07
N ASN A 148 -20.67 23.47 5.04
CA ASN A 148 -20.82 24.58 6.00
C ASN A 148 -22.19 24.61 6.71
N GLY A 149 -22.75 23.44 7.05
CA GLY A 149 -24.08 23.33 7.66
C GLY A 149 -25.25 23.47 6.68
N SER A 150 -24.99 23.68 5.39
CA SER A 150 -26.01 23.78 4.33
C SER A 150 -26.13 22.47 3.53
N THR A 151 -27.35 22.12 3.12
CA THR A 151 -27.63 21.06 2.14
C THR A 151 -27.45 21.54 0.69
N SER A 152 -26.99 22.77 0.49
CA SER A 152 -26.80 23.35 -0.85
C SER A 152 -25.49 22.88 -1.48
N HIS A 153 -25.62 22.17 -2.61
CA HIS A 153 -24.53 21.64 -3.42
C HIS A 153 -24.50 22.33 -4.78
N ALA A 154 -23.33 22.80 -5.21
CA ALA A 154 -23.15 23.37 -6.54
C ALA A 154 -22.96 22.25 -7.58
N VAL A 155 -23.88 22.11 -8.52
CA VAL A 155 -23.80 21.12 -9.61
C VAL A 155 -23.49 21.83 -10.92
N GLU A 156 -22.38 21.44 -11.55
CA GLU A 156 -21.94 21.95 -12.85
C GLU A 156 -21.84 20.81 -13.87
N LEU A 157 -22.48 20.97 -15.02
CA LEU A 157 -22.35 20.10 -16.18
C LEU A 157 -21.57 20.84 -17.27
N ARG A 158 -20.54 20.21 -17.83
CA ARG A 158 -19.82 20.71 -19.01
C ARG A 158 -20.08 19.78 -20.18
N TYR A 159 -20.75 20.31 -21.20
CA TYR A 159 -21.10 19.59 -22.41
C TYR A 159 -20.38 20.21 -23.61
N ALA A 160 -19.87 19.40 -24.53
CA ALA A 160 -19.40 19.89 -25.82
C ALA A 160 -19.98 19.04 -26.96
N ASN A 161 -20.57 19.73 -27.94
CA ASN A 161 -21.10 19.15 -29.15
C ASN A 161 -20.09 19.34 -30.28
N GLN A 162 -19.62 18.24 -30.88
CA GLN A 162 -18.49 18.28 -31.81
C GLN A 162 -18.89 18.08 -33.28
N LYS A 163 -19.96 17.33 -33.58
CA LYS A 163 -20.52 17.13 -34.95
C LYS A 163 -21.83 16.30 -34.97
N SER A 164 -22.52 16.14 -33.84
CA SER A 164 -23.60 15.16 -33.67
C SER A 164 -24.89 15.79 -33.14
N LEU A 165 -25.94 14.99 -32.90
CA LEU A 165 -27.20 15.46 -32.32
C LEU A 165 -26.97 16.14 -30.97
N ASN A 166 -27.58 17.30 -30.75
CA ASN A 166 -27.57 18.03 -29.49
C ASN A 166 -28.54 17.39 -28.49
N ASN A 167 -28.16 16.21 -27.98
CA ASN A 167 -28.97 15.41 -27.08
C ASN A 167 -28.17 14.96 -25.86
N PHE A 168 -28.63 15.35 -24.67
CA PHE A 168 -28.18 14.75 -23.42
C PHE A 168 -29.28 14.70 -22.36
N SER A 169 -29.14 13.76 -21.42
CA SER A 169 -29.87 13.72 -20.16
C SER A 169 -28.91 13.55 -19.00
N PHE A 170 -29.15 14.27 -17.92
CA PHE A 170 -28.48 14.15 -16.63
C PHE A 170 -29.51 13.94 -15.53
N SER A 171 -29.21 13.10 -14.54
CA SER A 171 -29.94 13.07 -13.28
C SER A 171 -29.00 12.82 -12.11
N ILE A 172 -29.34 13.41 -10.96
CA ILE A 172 -28.77 13.05 -9.66
C ILE A 172 -29.92 12.66 -8.74
N ASP A 173 -29.98 11.37 -8.43
CA ASP A 173 -31.10 10.79 -7.68
C ASP A 173 -30.55 10.17 -6.40
N PRO A 174 -31.15 10.42 -5.23
CA PRO A 174 -30.77 9.69 -4.04
C PRO A 174 -30.95 8.20 -4.32
N ILE A 175 -29.95 7.41 -3.96
CA ILE A 175 -30.09 5.97 -3.90
C ILE A 175 -30.96 5.74 -2.65
N PHE A 176 -32.28 5.74 -2.83
CA PHE A 176 -33.22 5.72 -1.71
C PHE A 176 -32.93 4.55 -0.76
N SER A 177 -33.13 4.85 0.53
CA SER A 177 -32.89 4.02 1.69
C SER A 177 -33.32 2.58 1.47
N SER A 178 -32.44 1.65 1.81
CA SER A 178 -32.76 0.24 1.69
C SER A 178 -33.84 -0.19 2.69
N PHE A 179 -33.87 0.40 3.90
CA PHE A 179 -34.92 0.19 4.91
C PHE A 179 -34.72 1.09 6.14
N SER A 180 -35.74 1.15 7.01
CA SER A 180 -35.68 1.71 8.36
C SER A 180 -36.15 0.70 9.39
N LYS A 181 -35.61 0.73 10.61
CA LYS A 181 -36.09 -0.08 11.74
C LYS A 181 -36.14 0.72 13.04
N ASP A 182 -37.15 0.43 13.85
CA ASP A 182 -37.26 0.91 15.23
C ASP A 182 -36.64 -0.14 16.16
N LEU A 183 -35.54 0.20 16.84
CA LEU A 183 -34.96 -0.62 17.89
C LEU A 183 -34.08 0.23 18.82
N PRO A 184 -34.11 0.00 20.14
CA PRO A 184 -33.39 0.85 21.10
C PRO A 184 -31.86 0.72 20.99
N ASN A 185 -31.35 -0.40 20.47
CA ASN A 185 -29.91 -0.67 20.28
C ASN A 185 -29.67 -1.27 18.90
N VAL A 186 -28.67 -0.75 18.18
CA VAL A 186 -28.27 -1.26 16.86
C VAL A 186 -27.09 -2.18 17.05
N ALA A 187 -27.20 -3.43 16.59
CA ALA A 187 -26.13 -4.42 16.69
C ALA A 187 -26.21 -5.40 15.51
N TYR A 188 -25.63 -5.01 14.38
CA TYR A 188 -25.64 -5.80 13.16
C TYR A 188 -24.23 -6.02 12.63
N ASN A 189 -23.96 -7.25 12.23
CA ASN A 189 -22.81 -7.63 11.42
C ASN A 189 -23.28 -8.64 10.38
N TRP A 190 -23.31 -8.21 9.12
CA TRP A 190 -23.71 -9.04 7.98
C TRP A 190 -22.52 -9.74 7.33
N GLY A 191 -21.29 -9.49 7.79
CA GLY A 191 -20.10 -10.00 7.11
C GLY A 191 -19.97 -9.35 5.73
N LEU A 192 -19.70 -10.17 4.71
CA LEU A 192 -19.78 -9.79 3.30
C LEU A 192 -21.21 -9.81 2.73
N ASN A 193 -22.22 -10.12 3.55
CA ASN A 193 -23.62 -10.12 3.12
C ASN A 193 -24.26 -8.75 3.35
N ARG A 194 -25.56 -8.67 3.07
CA ARG A 194 -26.39 -7.49 3.28
C ARG A 194 -27.64 -7.83 4.12
N PRO A 195 -28.30 -6.83 4.72
CA PRO A 195 -29.64 -6.98 5.27
C PRO A 195 -30.59 -7.60 4.25
N THR A 196 -31.50 -8.48 4.69
CA THR A 196 -32.54 -9.06 3.82
C THR A 196 -33.43 -8.02 3.16
N GLU A 197 -33.62 -6.88 3.82
CA GLU A 197 -34.41 -5.74 3.37
C GLU A 197 -33.66 -4.91 2.31
N ALA A 198 -32.35 -5.07 2.19
CA ALA A 198 -31.54 -4.35 1.22
C ALA A 198 -31.62 -4.99 -0.17
N LYS A 199 -32.06 -4.20 -1.15
CA LYS A 199 -32.18 -4.59 -2.56
C LYS A 199 -30.85 -4.64 -3.30
N SER A 200 -29.79 -4.09 -2.71
CA SER A 200 -28.45 -3.94 -3.29
C SER A 200 -27.40 -4.20 -2.21
N VAL A 201 -26.21 -4.64 -2.64
CA VAL A 201 -25.03 -4.76 -1.75
C VAL A 201 -24.62 -3.41 -1.18
N ASN A 202 -24.76 -2.32 -1.93
CA ASN A 202 -24.60 -0.96 -1.41
C ASN A 202 -25.94 -0.48 -0.88
N PHE A 203 -25.98 -0.08 0.39
CA PHE A 203 -27.23 0.26 1.07
C PHE A 203 -27.05 1.37 2.10
N GLN A 204 -28.17 2.02 2.41
CA GLN A 204 -28.30 2.88 3.59
C GLN A 204 -29.35 2.28 4.51
N ALA A 205 -29.01 2.14 5.79
CA ALA A 205 -29.91 1.70 6.85
C ALA A 205 -30.13 2.85 7.83
N THR A 206 -31.39 3.11 8.19
CA THR A 206 -31.74 4.07 9.24
C THR A 206 -32.37 3.35 10.42
N TYR A 207 -31.91 3.69 11.61
CA TYR A 207 -32.36 3.10 12.86
C TYR A 207 -32.87 4.19 13.77
N ASN A 208 -34.14 4.08 14.12
CA ASN A 208 -34.73 4.92 15.15
C ASN A 208 -34.52 4.23 16.50
N GLN A 209 -33.58 4.78 17.26
CA GLN A 209 -33.18 4.35 18.60
C GLN A 209 -33.80 5.22 19.70
N SER A 210 -34.81 6.02 19.33
CA SER A 210 -35.46 6.94 20.25
C SER A 210 -36.08 6.19 21.41
N GLN A 211 -35.77 6.60 22.63
CA GLN A 211 -36.22 5.95 23.85
C GLN A 211 -36.33 6.97 24.99
N THR A 212 -37.23 6.71 25.94
CA THR A 212 -37.32 7.49 27.18
C THR A 212 -36.34 6.89 28.18
N VAL A 213 -35.41 7.71 28.68
CA VAL A 213 -34.41 7.27 29.66
C VAL A 213 -34.66 7.91 31.04
N PRO A 214 -34.40 7.18 32.15
CA PRO A 214 -34.33 7.77 33.48
C PRO A 214 -33.33 8.92 33.56
N SER A 215 -33.44 9.74 34.61
CA SER A 215 -32.41 10.75 34.89
C SER A 215 -31.08 10.08 35.20
N GLY A 216 -30.03 10.43 34.47
CA GLY A 216 -28.71 9.86 34.68
C GLY A 216 -27.69 10.25 33.61
N ASP A 217 -26.48 9.69 33.76
CA ASP A 217 -25.41 9.83 32.80
C ASP A 217 -25.35 8.61 31.89
N TYR A 218 -25.18 8.86 30.60
CA TYR A 218 -25.14 7.85 29.56
C TYR A 218 -23.92 8.06 28.67
N VAL A 219 -23.53 7.03 27.92
CA VAL A 219 -22.55 7.13 26.83
C VAL A 219 -23.16 6.51 25.59
N LEU A 220 -23.03 7.19 24.45
CA LEU A 220 -23.31 6.60 23.15
C LEU A 220 -22.03 5.92 22.64
N GLU A 221 -22.06 4.60 22.52
CA GLU A 221 -20.97 3.78 21.97
C GLU A 221 -21.35 3.30 20.57
N THR A 222 -20.53 3.63 19.57
CA THR A 222 -20.78 3.24 18.19
C THR A 222 -19.58 2.53 17.57
N TYR A 223 -19.89 1.57 16.69
CA TYR A 223 -18.96 0.97 15.74
C TYR A 223 -19.58 1.02 14.34
N ALA A 224 -18.81 1.32 13.31
CA ALA A 224 -19.23 1.09 11.93
C ALA A 224 -18.03 0.78 11.03
N ASP A 225 -18.21 -0.09 10.03
CA ASP A 225 -17.21 -0.33 8.98
C ASP A 225 -17.43 0.50 7.71
N GLY A 226 -18.30 1.50 7.80
CA GLY A 226 -18.56 2.49 6.76
C GLY A 226 -19.11 3.77 7.39
N PRO A 227 -19.57 4.73 6.58
CA PRO A 227 -20.09 5.99 7.10
C PRO A 227 -21.25 5.80 8.09
N ILE A 228 -21.17 6.50 9.23
CA ILE A 228 -22.19 6.50 10.28
C ILE A 228 -22.49 7.93 10.77
N ILE A 229 -23.77 8.24 10.86
CA ILE A 229 -24.29 9.48 11.42
C ILE A 229 -25.23 9.12 12.56
N VAL A 230 -25.02 9.68 13.76
CA VAL A 230 -25.95 9.55 14.88
C VAL A 230 -26.40 10.92 15.34
N LYS A 231 -27.72 11.11 15.43
CA LYS A 231 -28.36 12.35 15.89
C LYS A 231 -29.15 12.11 17.14
N ASN A 232 -29.28 13.13 17.99
CA ASN A 232 -30.31 13.22 19.02
C ASN A 232 -31.10 14.51 18.82
N GLY A 233 -32.33 14.40 18.29
CA GLY A 233 -33.07 15.56 17.79
C GLY A 233 -32.34 16.23 16.62
N SER A 234 -32.04 17.52 16.74
CA SER A 234 -31.25 18.26 15.73
C SER A 234 -29.73 18.17 15.94
N GLN A 235 -29.26 17.68 17.10
CA GLN A 235 -27.85 17.60 17.42
C GLN A 235 -27.19 16.38 16.78
N TYR A 236 -26.05 16.58 16.12
CA TYR A 236 -25.17 15.48 15.71
C TYR A 236 -24.33 15.01 16.90
N LEU A 237 -24.45 13.73 17.24
CA LEU A 237 -23.60 13.06 18.22
C LEU A 237 -22.39 12.41 17.54
N VAL A 238 -22.60 11.78 16.38
CA VAL A 238 -21.56 11.20 15.52
C VAL A 238 -21.82 11.66 14.09
N ASN A 239 -20.77 12.04 13.36
CA ASN A 239 -20.86 12.48 11.97
C ASN A 239 -19.65 11.99 11.15
N GLN A 240 -19.46 10.67 11.13
CA GLN A 240 -18.38 10.01 10.42
C GLN A 240 -18.83 9.68 8.99
N ILE A 241 -18.57 10.59 8.08
CA ILE A 241 -19.04 10.54 6.68
C ILE A 241 -17.98 10.00 5.70
N LYS A 242 -16.74 9.84 6.15
CA LYS A 242 -15.68 9.21 5.35
C LYS A 242 -15.86 7.70 5.41
N ASP A 243 -15.71 7.07 4.25
CA ASP A 243 -15.73 5.63 4.12
C ASP A 243 -14.40 5.06 4.63
N VAL A 244 -14.35 4.83 5.95
CA VAL A 244 -13.19 4.26 6.64
C VAL A 244 -13.67 3.05 7.43
N PRO A 245 -12.99 1.90 7.30
CA PRO A 245 -13.40 0.69 8.01
C PRO A 245 -13.12 0.82 9.52
N ASN A 246 -13.88 0.06 10.31
CA ASN A 246 -13.69 -0.13 11.75
C ASN A 246 -13.69 1.17 12.60
N HIS A 247 -14.56 2.14 12.30
CA HIS A 247 -14.69 3.37 13.07
C HIS A 247 -15.35 3.11 14.44
N TRP A 248 -14.78 3.69 15.49
CA TRP A 248 -15.32 3.69 16.85
C TRP A 248 -15.58 5.11 17.34
N ALA A 249 -16.69 5.34 18.03
CA ALA A 249 -16.94 6.58 18.75
C ALA A 249 -17.58 6.30 20.12
N SER A 250 -17.20 7.10 21.11
CA SER A 250 -17.71 7.06 22.49
C SER A 250 -18.04 8.49 22.91
N ILE A 251 -19.32 8.80 23.06
CA ILE A 251 -19.80 10.16 23.32
C ILE A 251 -20.51 10.21 24.67
N PRO A 252 -19.88 10.74 25.73
CA PRO A 252 -20.52 10.95 27.02
C PRO A 252 -21.69 11.94 26.93
N LEU A 253 -22.83 11.55 27.47
CA LEU A 253 -24.09 12.28 27.53
C LEU A 253 -24.49 12.44 29.00
N VAL A 254 -24.03 13.53 29.62
CA VAL A 254 -24.23 13.82 31.05
C VAL A 254 -25.62 14.41 31.30
N SER A 255 -26.23 14.06 32.44
CA SER A 255 -27.50 14.58 32.96
C SER A 255 -28.67 14.51 31.96
N LYS A 256 -28.85 13.36 31.31
CA LYS A 256 -29.98 13.11 30.41
C LYS A 256 -31.17 12.57 31.17
N SER A 257 -32.37 12.94 30.74
CA SER A 257 -33.64 12.44 31.25
C SER A 257 -34.73 12.58 30.20
N GLY A 258 -35.77 11.75 30.28
CA GLY A 258 -36.92 11.84 29.38
C GLY A 258 -36.62 11.33 27.97
N LYS A 259 -37.47 11.73 27.01
CA LYS A 259 -37.40 11.26 25.62
C LYS A 259 -36.10 11.71 24.95
N GLN A 260 -35.28 10.74 24.53
CA GLN A 260 -34.14 10.95 23.64
C GLN A 260 -34.55 10.57 22.21
N SER A 261 -34.34 11.46 21.25
CA SER A 261 -34.76 11.26 19.86
C SER A 261 -33.57 10.81 19.00
N ILE A 262 -33.06 9.60 19.27
CA ILE A 262 -31.82 9.12 18.68
C ILE A 262 -32.08 8.44 17.33
N ILE A 263 -31.43 8.95 16.27
CA ILE A 263 -31.47 8.36 14.92
C ILE A 263 -30.05 8.02 14.48
N THR A 264 -29.81 6.76 14.14
CA THR A 264 -28.55 6.28 13.55
C THR A 264 -28.75 5.97 12.08
N THR A 265 -27.92 6.54 11.23
CA THR A 265 -27.86 6.28 9.79
C THR A 265 -26.51 5.66 9.48
N TYR A 266 -26.53 4.50 8.83
CA TYR A 266 -25.34 3.79 8.37
C TYR A 266 -25.39 3.62 6.86
N VAL A 267 -24.24 3.76 6.21
CA VAL A 267 -24.06 3.56 4.78
C VAL A 267 -23.00 2.49 4.57
N HIS A 268 -23.32 1.52 3.71
CA HIS A 268 -22.38 0.51 3.25
C HIS A 268 -22.16 0.67 1.74
N THR A 269 -20.90 0.67 1.35
CA THR A 269 -20.41 0.99 -0.01
C THR A 269 -19.56 -0.14 -0.60
N ASN A 270 -18.84 -0.90 0.24
CA ASN A 270 -18.05 -2.07 -0.14
C ASN A 270 -17.59 -2.87 1.10
N GLY A 271 -17.09 -4.08 0.88
CA GLY A 271 -16.40 -4.86 1.91
C GLY A 271 -17.33 -5.49 2.96
N ASN A 272 -16.90 -5.47 4.21
CA ASN A 272 -17.71 -5.96 5.33
C ASN A 272 -18.81 -4.95 5.66
N ALA A 273 -19.97 -5.43 6.10
CA ALA A 273 -21.08 -4.59 6.54
C ALA A 273 -21.40 -4.86 8.01
N ALA A 274 -21.14 -3.88 8.89
CA ALA A 274 -21.35 -3.97 10.31
C ALA A 274 -21.54 -2.60 10.94
N VAL A 275 -22.60 -2.47 11.75
CA VAL A 275 -22.94 -1.26 12.49
C VAL A 275 -23.44 -1.61 13.89
N PHE A 276 -22.89 -0.93 14.89
CA PHE A 276 -23.33 -0.97 16.26
C PHE A 276 -23.54 0.45 16.78
N SER A 277 -24.61 0.68 17.53
CA SER A 277 -24.89 1.94 18.21
C SER A 277 -25.70 1.67 19.46
N HIS A 278 -25.15 1.97 20.63
CA HIS A 278 -25.75 1.65 21.92
C HIS A 278 -25.74 2.87 22.83
N LEU A 279 -26.89 3.17 23.44
CA LEU A 279 -26.97 4.14 24.53
C LEU A 279 -26.81 3.38 25.86
N VAL A 280 -25.66 3.57 26.51
CA VAL A 280 -25.25 2.77 27.68
C VAL A 280 -25.27 3.65 28.93
N PRO A 281 -25.99 3.28 30.01
CA PRO A 281 -25.88 3.98 31.28
C PRO A 281 -24.46 3.93 31.83
N PHE A 282 -23.99 4.99 32.47
CA PHE A 282 -22.70 4.96 33.17
C PHE A 282 -22.64 3.80 34.16
N SER A 283 -21.45 3.23 34.32
CA SER A 283 -21.14 2.02 35.09
C SER A 283 -21.74 0.71 34.55
N SER A 284 -22.59 0.73 33.53
CA SER A 284 -22.95 -0.47 32.78
C SER A 284 -21.87 -0.82 31.76
N TYR A 285 -21.70 -2.11 31.49
CA TYR A 285 -20.67 -2.62 30.59
C TYR A 285 -21.26 -2.93 29.22
N LEU A 286 -20.62 -2.48 28.14
CA LEU A 286 -20.93 -2.92 26.78
C LEU A 286 -19.87 -3.93 26.32
N GLY A 287 -20.28 -5.19 26.21
CA GLY A 287 -19.43 -6.26 25.67
C GLY A 287 -19.59 -6.39 24.16
N TYR A 288 -18.49 -6.30 23.41
CA TYR A 288 -18.36 -6.65 21.99
C TYR A 288 -17.66 -8.00 21.86
N TYR A 289 -18.23 -8.93 21.09
CA TYR A 289 -17.77 -10.33 21.02
C TYR A 289 -17.29 -10.69 19.62
N TYR A 290 -16.24 -11.53 19.55
CA TYR A 290 -15.55 -11.89 18.31
C TYR A 290 -15.36 -13.42 18.24
N ASN A 291 -15.55 -13.99 17.05
CA ASN A 291 -15.30 -15.42 16.76
C ASN A 291 -13.84 -15.71 16.36
N ASN A 292 -12.91 -14.94 16.92
CA ASN A 292 -11.48 -15.10 16.80
C ASN A 292 -10.79 -14.66 18.10
N PRO A 293 -9.58 -15.13 18.42
CA PRO A 293 -8.90 -14.83 19.68
C PRO A 293 -8.21 -13.45 19.73
N ASN A 294 -8.21 -12.70 18.62
CA ASN A 294 -7.34 -11.53 18.43
C ASN A 294 -8.08 -10.18 18.41
N LEU A 295 -9.39 -10.17 18.67
CA LEU A 295 -10.25 -8.98 18.55
C LEU A 295 -10.19 -8.33 17.16
N SER A 296 -9.95 -9.15 16.13
CA SER A 296 -9.77 -8.69 14.76
C SER A 296 -11.12 -8.56 14.03
N GLY A 297 -11.20 -7.56 13.15
CA GLY A 297 -12.38 -7.25 12.34
C GLY A 297 -13.54 -6.60 13.13
N ALA A 298 -14.74 -6.66 12.54
CA ALA A 298 -15.95 -6.17 13.17
C ALA A 298 -16.43 -7.12 14.29
N PRO A 299 -16.98 -6.59 15.40
CA PRO A 299 -17.67 -7.42 16.39
C PRO A 299 -18.80 -8.23 15.74
N ILE A 300 -19.01 -9.47 16.16
CA ILE A 300 -20.12 -10.31 15.68
C ILE A 300 -21.41 -9.99 16.43
N ALA A 301 -21.28 -9.67 17.72
CA ALA A 301 -22.42 -9.35 18.57
C ALA A 301 -22.01 -8.36 19.67
N ALA A 302 -23.01 -7.69 20.26
CA ALA A 302 -22.83 -6.81 21.39
C ALA A 302 -23.91 -7.02 22.45
N LYS A 303 -23.59 -6.76 23.73
CA LYS A 303 -24.54 -6.85 24.85
C LYS A 303 -24.22 -5.82 25.93
N ILE A 304 -25.25 -5.10 26.38
CA ILE A 304 -25.18 -4.29 27.60
C ILE A 304 -25.36 -5.21 28.82
N ILE A 305 -24.49 -5.07 29.80
CA ILE A 305 -24.43 -5.86 31.02
C ILE A 305 -24.53 -4.91 32.21
N SER A 306 -25.56 -5.10 33.03
CA SER A 306 -25.75 -4.34 34.26
C SER A 306 -24.65 -4.69 35.28
N PRO A 307 -24.12 -3.70 36.01
CA PRO A 307 -23.10 -3.94 37.02
C PRO A 307 -23.69 -4.63 38.27
N THR A 308 -22.82 -5.23 39.07
CA THR A 308 -23.18 -5.94 40.32
C THR A 308 -22.43 -5.37 41.52
N GLY A 309 -23.01 -5.51 42.72
CA GLY A 309 -22.38 -5.07 43.98
C GLY A 309 -22.26 -3.54 44.14
N LYS A 310 -21.67 -3.11 45.26
CA LYS A 310 -21.52 -1.69 45.62
C LYS A 310 -20.45 -0.96 44.80
N THR A 311 -19.51 -1.68 44.22
CA THR A 311 -18.40 -1.17 43.40
C THR A 311 -18.72 -1.14 41.89
N MET A 312 -19.96 -1.52 41.53
CA MET A 312 -20.47 -1.58 40.18
C MET A 312 -19.62 -2.48 39.27
N ASP A 313 -19.41 -3.72 39.69
CA ASP A 313 -18.48 -4.67 39.08
C ASP A 313 -19.07 -5.36 37.85
N LEU A 314 -18.21 -5.77 36.92
CA LEU A 314 -18.58 -6.75 35.91
C LEU A 314 -18.44 -8.14 36.52
N GLN A 315 -19.52 -8.91 36.50
CA GLN A 315 -19.50 -10.33 36.83
C GLN A 315 -20.24 -11.10 35.73
N THR A 316 -19.54 -12.01 35.08
CA THR A 316 -20.17 -12.87 34.07
C THR A 316 -19.58 -14.27 34.08
N THR A 317 -20.48 -15.26 34.00
CA THR A 317 -20.17 -16.69 33.95
C THR A 317 -21.00 -17.32 32.84
N TYR A 318 -20.34 -17.99 31.88
CA TYR A 318 -21.03 -18.66 30.77
C TYR A 318 -20.82 -20.18 30.75
N GLY A 319 -20.11 -20.74 31.74
CA GLY A 319 -19.76 -22.17 31.76
C GLY A 319 -19.01 -22.56 30.47
N SER A 320 -19.26 -23.75 29.94
CA SER A 320 -18.79 -24.22 28.62
C SER A 320 -19.62 -23.70 27.42
N GLY A 321 -20.55 -22.77 27.68
CA GLY A 321 -21.51 -22.26 26.72
C GLY A 321 -21.07 -21.00 25.97
N SER A 322 -21.90 -20.57 25.03
CA SER A 322 -21.68 -19.34 24.29
C SER A 322 -22.29 -18.12 25.02
N PRO A 323 -21.61 -16.96 25.06
CA PRO A 323 -22.13 -15.76 25.72
C PRO A 323 -23.35 -15.16 25.02
N LEU A 324 -23.51 -15.38 23.71
CA LEU A 324 -24.57 -14.86 22.86
C LEU A 324 -24.83 -15.79 21.67
N LYS A 325 -26.04 -15.74 21.11
CA LYS A 325 -26.35 -16.40 19.83
C LYS A 325 -25.36 -15.93 18.75
N ASN A 326 -24.84 -16.87 17.96
CA ASN A 326 -23.83 -16.69 16.89
C ASN A 326 -22.38 -16.43 17.36
N ILE A 327 -22.11 -16.50 18.66
CA ILE A 327 -20.74 -16.56 19.18
C ILE A 327 -20.34 -18.02 19.38
N LYS A 328 -19.10 -18.38 19.01
CA LYS A 328 -18.55 -19.73 19.24
C LYS A 328 -18.40 -20.00 20.74
N ALA A 329 -18.40 -21.27 21.11
CA ALA A 329 -18.18 -21.68 22.50
C ALA A 329 -16.74 -21.38 22.96
N ASP A 330 -15.76 -21.59 22.08
CA ASP A 330 -14.33 -21.46 22.34
C ASP A 330 -13.60 -20.66 21.23
N GLY A 331 -12.33 -20.31 21.50
CA GLY A 331 -11.48 -19.58 20.55
C GLY A 331 -12.00 -18.16 20.25
N THR A 332 -12.66 -17.56 21.23
CA THR A 332 -13.32 -16.26 21.11
C THR A 332 -12.54 -15.17 21.83
N SER A 333 -12.85 -13.92 21.52
CA SER A 333 -12.36 -12.78 22.31
C SER A 333 -13.49 -11.79 22.53
N ALA A 334 -13.35 -10.97 23.57
CA ALA A 334 -14.33 -9.95 23.89
C ALA A 334 -13.68 -8.66 24.37
N LYS A 335 -14.36 -7.55 24.12
CA LYS A 335 -14.02 -6.22 24.60
C LYS A 335 -15.20 -5.67 25.42
N TYR A 336 -14.96 -5.43 26.70
CA TYR A 336 -15.93 -4.83 27.62
C TYR A 336 -15.57 -3.37 27.87
N LEU A 337 -16.46 -2.48 27.46
CA LEU A 337 -16.34 -1.04 27.67
C LEU A 337 -17.21 -0.59 28.83
N VAL A 338 -16.68 0.28 29.68
CA VAL A 338 -17.46 0.95 30.73
C VAL A 338 -16.99 2.39 30.89
N THR A 339 -17.94 3.30 31.05
CA THR A 339 -17.65 4.69 31.44
C THR A 339 -18.11 4.89 32.88
N LYS A 340 -17.21 5.33 33.77
CA LYS A 340 -17.48 5.50 35.20
C LYS A 340 -17.14 6.91 35.66
N ARG A 341 -17.76 7.34 36.76
CA ARG A 341 -17.29 8.49 37.53
C ARG A 341 -16.25 8.04 38.57
N LEU A 342 -14.99 8.41 38.37
CA LEU A 342 -13.88 8.16 39.30
C LEU A 342 -13.27 9.52 39.68
N LYS A 343 -13.27 9.84 40.97
CA LYS A 343 -12.61 11.07 41.46
C LYS A 343 -11.12 11.00 41.16
N ALA A 344 -10.49 12.13 40.87
CA ALA A 344 -9.04 12.18 40.73
C ALA A 344 -8.34 11.54 41.95
N GLY A 345 -7.43 10.58 41.71
CA GLY A 345 -6.84 9.78 42.77
C GLY A 345 -6.27 8.44 42.31
N SER A 346 -5.77 7.64 43.25
CA SER A 346 -5.22 6.30 43.01
C SER A 346 -6.27 5.21 43.23
N TYR A 347 -6.31 4.25 42.32
CA TYR A 347 -7.23 3.11 42.33
C TYR A 347 -6.47 1.80 42.15
N THR A 348 -7.08 0.72 42.63
CA THR A 348 -6.67 -0.66 42.35
C THR A 348 -7.78 -1.31 41.53
N LEU A 349 -7.42 -1.90 40.39
CA LEU A 349 -8.31 -2.82 39.66
C LEU A 349 -7.96 -4.26 40.01
N ASN A 350 -8.96 -5.12 40.10
CA ASN A 350 -8.80 -6.57 40.19
C ASN A 350 -9.57 -7.25 39.07
N VAL A 351 -8.93 -8.19 38.37
CA VAL A 351 -9.52 -9.03 37.33
C VAL A 351 -9.34 -10.48 37.72
N THR A 352 -10.43 -11.18 38.04
CA THR A 352 -10.45 -12.63 38.20
C THR A 352 -10.89 -13.25 36.88
N SER A 353 -10.05 -14.08 36.28
CA SER A 353 -10.28 -14.68 34.96
C SER A 353 -9.55 -16.01 34.80
N ASP A 354 -10.18 -16.97 34.12
CA ASP A 354 -9.57 -18.19 33.55
C ASP A 354 -9.06 -18.00 32.12
N SER A 355 -9.27 -16.82 31.57
CA SER A 355 -8.86 -16.36 30.23
C SER A 355 -7.74 -15.32 30.29
N GLY A 356 -7.04 -15.10 29.18
CA GLY A 356 -6.05 -14.02 29.07
C GLY A 356 -6.73 -12.65 29.09
N VAL A 357 -6.16 -11.67 29.80
CA VAL A 357 -6.79 -10.34 29.99
C VAL A 357 -5.83 -9.19 29.75
N ARG A 358 -6.37 -8.05 29.31
CA ARG A 358 -5.67 -6.76 29.32
C ARG A 358 -6.66 -5.62 29.60
N VAL A 359 -6.21 -4.59 30.30
CA VAL A 359 -7.05 -3.47 30.74
C VAL A 359 -6.43 -2.14 30.35
N TYR A 360 -7.26 -1.26 29.82
CA TYR A 360 -6.92 0.12 29.49
C TYR A 360 -7.82 1.07 30.27
N VAL A 361 -7.24 2.17 30.78
CA VAL A 361 -7.96 3.28 31.42
C VAL A 361 -7.61 4.53 30.63
N ASP A 362 -8.62 5.23 30.12
CA ASP A 362 -8.51 6.39 29.23
C ASP A 362 -7.52 6.16 28.07
N GLY A 363 -7.56 4.94 27.51
CA GLY A 363 -6.68 4.51 26.42
C GLY A 363 -5.28 4.05 26.84
N LYS A 364 -4.87 4.24 28.10
CA LYS A 364 -3.57 3.78 28.61
C LYS A 364 -3.65 2.35 29.16
N GLN A 365 -2.77 1.47 28.70
CA GLN A 365 -2.69 0.10 29.21
C GLN A 365 -2.18 0.08 30.66
N VAL A 366 -2.94 -0.52 31.56
CA VAL A 366 -2.63 -0.61 33.00
C VAL A 366 -2.40 -2.05 33.48
N LEU A 367 -2.93 -3.04 32.77
CA LEU A 367 -2.68 -4.46 33.02
C LEU A 367 -2.58 -5.21 31.68
N ASN A 368 -1.62 -6.11 31.55
CA ASN A 368 -1.50 -7.00 30.38
C ASN A 368 -1.04 -8.39 30.81
N GLN A 369 -1.96 -9.34 30.71
CA GLN A 369 -1.77 -10.76 31.02
C GLN A 369 -2.35 -11.61 29.89
N TRP A 370 -2.01 -11.25 28.64
CA TRP A 370 -2.53 -11.87 27.41
C TRP A 370 -1.86 -13.21 27.08
N THR A 371 -1.96 -14.18 27.98
CA THR A 371 -1.38 -15.52 27.85
C THR A 371 -2.37 -16.60 28.29
N LYS A 372 -2.10 -17.86 27.96
CA LYS A 372 -2.88 -19.00 28.45
C LYS A 372 -2.72 -19.17 29.96
N ARG A 373 -3.83 -19.20 30.71
CA ARG A 373 -3.80 -19.28 32.19
C ARG A 373 -4.96 -20.12 32.74
N THR A 374 -4.90 -20.40 34.04
CA THR A 374 -5.99 -20.96 34.85
C THR A 374 -6.63 -19.84 35.69
N ASN A 375 -7.81 -20.09 36.27
CA ASN A 375 -8.56 -19.09 37.05
C ASN A 375 -7.70 -18.40 38.12
N ARG A 376 -7.40 -17.13 37.92
CA ARG A 376 -6.50 -16.32 38.76
C ARG A 376 -7.01 -14.90 38.89
N THR A 377 -6.72 -14.26 40.02
CA THR A 377 -6.94 -12.83 40.21
C THR A 377 -5.64 -12.07 39.97
N ASP A 378 -5.67 -11.15 39.01
CA ASP A 378 -4.59 -10.19 38.74
C ASP A 378 -5.02 -8.78 39.18
N ALA A 379 -4.12 -8.04 39.80
CA ALA A 379 -4.36 -6.70 40.30
C ALA A 379 -3.37 -5.69 39.70
N ALA A 380 -3.82 -4.46 39.48
CA ALA A 380 -2.96 -3.36 39.09
C ALA A 380 -3.40 -2.04 39.72
N THR A 381 -2.45 -1.17 40.04
CA THR A 381 -2.74 0.18 40.52
C THR A 381 -2.61 1.20 39.41
N PHE A 382 -3.51 2.17 39.36
CA PHE A 382 -3.47 3.27 38.40
C PHE A 382 -3.97 4.56 39.03
N THR A 383 -3.63 5.69 38.42
CA THR A 383 -4.10 7.02 38.83
C THR A 383 -4.97 7.61 37.74
N VAL A 384 -6.06 8.24 38.14
CA VAL A 384 -6.89 9.06 37.25
C VAL A 384 -6.80 10.52 37.65
N SER A 385 -6.86 11.40 36.66
CA SER A 385 -6.87 12.85 36.83
C SER A 385 -8.01 13.43 36.01
N ASN A 386 -8.61 14.51 36.50
CA ASN A 386 -9.68 15.18 35.76
C ASN A 386 -9.18 15.72 34.41
N GLY A 387 -10.01 15.55 33.38
CA GLY A 387 -9.82 16.23 32.10
C GLY A 387 -10.05 17.74 32.21
N THR A 388 -9.75 18.47 31.13
CA THR A 388 -9.87 19.94 31.08
C THR A 388 -11.30 20.45 30.93
N ALA A 389 -12.24 19.61 30.48
CA ALA A 389 -13.65 19.98 30.34
C ALA A 389 -14.41 19.78 31.66
N SER A 390 -14.89 20.88 32.25
CA SER A 390 -15.64 20.88 33.52
C SER A 390 -16.89 19.98 33.52
N SER A 391 -17.57 19.86 32.37
CA SER A 391 -18.76 19.02 32.19
C SER A 391 -18.47 17.51 32.22
N LEU A 392 -17.21 17.12 32.03
CA LEU A 392 -16.74 15.73 32.05
C LEU A 392 -15.88 15.43 33.28
N LYS A 393 -16.02 16.23 34.34
CA LYS A 393 -15.34 16.00 35.62
C LYS A 393 -15.58 14.57 36.11
N ASP A 394 -14.51 13.91 36.54
CA ASP A 394 -14.46 12.54 37.04
C ASP A 394 -14.89 11.48 36.00
N VAL A 395 -15.11 11.81 34.72
CA VAL A 395 -15.57 10.81 33.72
C VAL A 395 -14.38 10.09 33.09
N HIS A 396 -14.33 8.77 33.27
CA HIS A 396 -13.25 7.91 32.79
C HIS A 396 -13.78 6.71 32.01
N ARG A 397 -13.10 6.38 30.90
CA ARG A 397 -13.43 5.21 30.07
C ARG A 397 -12.47 4.07 30.38
N ILE A 398 -13.00 2.90 30.68
CA ILE A 398 -12.24 1.69 30.96
C ILE A 398 -12.59 0.64 29.92
N GLU A 399 -11.57 -0.02 29.40
CA GLU A 399 -11.68 -1.09 28.41
C GLU A 399 -10.97 -2.34 28.94
N LEU A 400 -11.76 -3.36 29.28
CA LEU A 400 -11.27 -4.70 29.59
C LEU A 400 -11.37 -5.55 28.33
N GLN A 401 -10.29 -6.21 27.96
CA GLN A 401 -10.27 -7.14 26.85
C GLN A 401 -9.91 -8.53 27.36
N THR A 402 -10.54 -9.55 26.76
CA THR A 402 -10.37 -10.95 27.15
C THR A 402 -10.17 -11.83 25.91
N VAL A 403 -9.30 -12.83 26.02
CA VAL A 403 -9.14 -13.92 25.04
C VAL A 403 -9.44 -15.25 25.69
N ASP A 404 -10.47 -15.90 25.16
CA ASP A 404 -10.86 -17.24 25.52
C ASP A 404 -10.21 -18.25 24.56
N ILE A 405 -9.46 -19.16 25.16
CA ILE A 405 -8.76 -20.26 24.51
C ILE A 405 -9.27 -21.63 24.96
N ASN A 406 -10.16 -21.70 25.96
CA ASN A 406 -10.71 -22.91 26.57
C ASN A 406 -12.09 -22.61 27.14
N ALA A 407 -13.08 -23.47 26.87
CA ALA A 407 -14.51 -23.21 27.03
C ALA A 407 -15.05 -22.60 28.34
N VAL A 408 -14.32 -22.55 29.46
CA VAL A 408 -14.83 -21.98 30.73
C VAL A 408 -14.59 -20.48 30.78
N LYS A 409 -15.65 -19.68 30.97
CA LYS A 409 -15.61 -18.21 31.00
C LYS A 409 -16.10 -17.68 32.34
N ASN A 410 -15.19 -17.38 33.26
CA ASN A 410 -15.50 -16.62 34.47
C ASN A 410 -14.74 -15.30 34.45
N ILE A 411 -15.46 -14.17 34.42
CA ILE A 411 -14.84 -12.86 34.50
C ILE A 411 -15.47 -12.10 35.66
N LYS A 412 -14.63 -11.70 36.62
CA LYS A 412 -14.97 -10.72 37.64
C LYS A 412 -14.01 -9.55 37.55
N PHE A 413 -14.52 -8.34 37.33
CA PHE A 413 -13.72 -7.14 37.20
C PHE A 413 -14.22 -6.04 38.14
N THR A 414 -13.32 -5.57 39.00
CA THR A 414 -13.62 -4.62 40.08
C THR A 414 -12.63 -3.45 40.05
N ILE A 415 -13.07 -2.26 40.45
CA ILE A 415 -12.21 -1.07 40.62
C ILE A 415 -12.55 -0.47 41.98
N VAL A 416 -11.54 -0.31 42.84
CA VAL A 416 -11.69 0.26 44.19
C VAL A 416 -10.66 1.37 44.42
N PRO A 417 -11.01 2.44 45.17
CA PRO A 417 -10.01 3.41 45.61
C PRO A 417 -8.89 2.70 46.36
N LYS A 418 -7.63 3.09 46.11
CA LYS A 418 -6.51 2.59 46.91
C LYS A 418 -6.61 3.19 48.31
N SER A 419 -6.82 2.37 49.33
CA SER A 419 -6.82 2.84 50.73
C SER A 419 -5.45 3.45 51.04
N VAL A 420 -5.45 4.67 51.56
CA VAL A 420 -4.26 5.26 52.19
C VAL A 420 -4.11 4.52 53.52
N ASP A 421 -3.06 3.70 53.65
CA ASP A 421 -2.66 3.20 54.96
C ASP A 421 -2.25 4.42 55.80
N PRO A 422 -2.78 4.65 57.02
CA PRO A 422 -2.34 5.77 57.84
C PRO A 422 -0.85 5.61 58.16
N SER A 423 -0.11 6.72 58.11
CA SER A 423 1.33 6.77 58.37
C SER A 423 1.77 5.97 59.62
N PRO A 424 2.99 5.42 59.63
CA PRO A 424 3.52 4.75 60.80
C PRO A 424 3.59 5.72 61.98
N LYS A 425 3.12 5.24 63.13
CA LYS A 425 3.11 5.93 64.42
C LYS A 425 4.55 6.38 64.79
N PRO A 426 4.77 7.57 65.37
CA PRO A 426 6.10 7.99 65.80
C PRO A 426 6.55 7.14 66.99
N ASP A 427 7.74 6.56 66.90
CA ASP A 427 8.40 5.86 68.00
C ASP A 427 8.98 6.88 69.00
N PRO A 428 8.68 6.80 70.31
CA PRO A 428 9.17 7.75 71.30
C PRO A 428 10.40 7.19 72.00
N ASN A 429 11.60 7.43 71.47
CA ASN A 429 12.79 7.50 72.34
C ASN A 429 13.98 8.26 71.71
N PRO A 430 14.49 9.34 72.34
CA PRO A 430 15.70 10.03 71.91
C PRO A 430 16.92 9.80 72.84
N GLY A 431 18.11 9.71 72.26
CA GLY A 431 19.43 9.84 72.93
C GLY A 431 20.30 8.57 72.88
N THR A 432 21.62 8.59 72.68
CA THR A 432 22.65 9.66 72.61
C THR A 432 23.97 9.10 72.00
N ASP A 433 24.57 9.87 71.08
CA ASP A 433 26.03 10.13 70.86
C ASP A 433 26.97 9.05 70.23
N PRO A 434 28.22 9.37 69.78
CA PRO A 434 28.57 9.69 68.37
C PRO A 434 29.81 8.93 67.83
N THR A 435 30.04 8.91 66.52
CA THR A 435 31.39 8.98 65.88
C THR A 435 31.30 9.05 64.33
N LYS A 436 32.28 9.76 63.74
CA LYS A 436 32.38 10.34 62.38
C LYS A 436 32.35 9.35 61.18
N PRO A 437 32.21 9.85 59.91
CA PRO A 437 31.85 9.12 58.68
C PRO A 437 33.09 8.84 57.79
N PRO A 438 33.05 8.22 56.56
CA PRO A 438 32.29 8.69 55.37
C PRO A 438 31.69 7.63 54.40
N VAL A 439 30.54 8.01 53.83
CA VAL A 439 30.10 7.94 52.40
C VAL A 439 30.52 6.72 51.54
N ASP A 440 29.52 5.91 51.16
CA ASP A 440 29.54 5.00 50.00
C ASP A 440 28.22 5.14 49.20
N PRO A 441 28.26 5.52 47.91
CA PRO A 441 27.12 5.41 46.99
C PRO A 441 27.35 4.33 45.92
N THR A 442 26.81 3.13 46.15
CA THR A 442 26.72 2.08 45.12
C THR A 442 25.52 2.31 44.19
N LYS A 443 25.78 2.57 42.89
CA LYS A 443 24.84 2.37 41.76
C LYS A 443 25.40 1.27 40.83
N PRO A 444 24.56 0.45 40.15
CA PRO A 444 24.89 -0.89 39.65
C PRO A 444 25.77 -0.98 38.38
N PRO A 445 26.23 -2.21 38.03
CA PRO A 445 27.42 -2.45 37.23
C PRO A 445 27.18 -2.46 35.71
N VAL A 446 28.23 -2.08 34.99
CA VAL A 446 28.41 -2.21 33.54
C VAL A 446 29.34 -3.39 33.29
N ASP A 447 28.92 -4.28 32.40
CA ASP A 447 29.68 -5.44 31.89
C ASP A 447 30.47 -5.05 30.62
N PRO A 448 31.81 -5.26 30.60
CA PRO A 448 32.59 -5.29 29.38
C PRO A 448 33.33 -6.62 29.21
N THR A 449 32.96 -7.40 28.18
CA THR A 449 33.71 -8.58 27.74
C THR A 449 34.51 -8.32 26.46
N LYS A 450 35.84 -8.14 26.61
CA LYS A 450 36.84 -8.64 25.66
C LYS A 450 38.16 -8.94 26.41
N PRO A 451 38.82 -10.09 26.20
CA PRO A 451 39.99 -10.50 26.99
C PRO A 451 41.29 -9.78 26.57
N PRO A 452 42.22 -9.52 27.50
CA PRO A 452 43.50 -8.88 27.23
C PRO A 452 44.66 -9.86 26.95
N VAL A 453 45.64 -9.28 26.26
CA VAL A 453 46.98 -9.74 25.95
C VAL A 453 47.87 -9.71 27.20
N ASP A 454 48.74 -10.70 27.35
CA ASP A 454 49.78 -10.78 28.40
C ASP A 454 51.14 -10.28 27.87
N PRO A 455 51.80 -9.36 28.58
CA PRO A 455 53.24 -9.19 28.46
C PRO A 455 53.94 -9.15 29.83
N THR A 456 54.93 -10.01 30.05
CA THR A 456 55.98 -9.79 31.05
C THR A 456 57.39 -10.01 30.48
N LYS A 457 58.28 -9.10 30.87
CA LYS A 457 59.62 -8.76 30.34
C LYS A 457 60.77 -9.65 30.92
N PRO A 458 62.01 -9.53 30.38
CA PRO A 458 63.21 -10.33 30.69
C PRO A 458 64.03 -9.68 31.83
N PRO A 459 65.24 -10.17 32.26
CA PRO A 459 66.50 -9.80 31.54
C PRO A 459 67.77 -10.70 31.74
N VAL A 460 68.83 -10.35 30.98
CA VAL A 460 70.32 -10.46 31.15
C VAL A 460 71.12 -11.74 30.77
N ASP A 461 72.13 -11.46 29.92
CA ASP A 461 73.37 -12.16 29.45
C ASP A 461 74.46 -12.23 30.57
N PRO A 462 75.76 -12.60 30.40
CA PRO A 462 76.52 -13.44 29.43
C PRO A 462 77.47 -14.49 30.09
N THR A 463 77.99 -15.47 29.32
CA THR A 463 79.44 -15.83 29.31
C THR A 463 79.83 -16.85 28.21
N LYS A 464 80.67 -16.36 27.27
CA LYS A 464 81.71 -16.91 26.35
C LYS A 464 81.82 -18.41 25.89
N PRO A 465 82.48 -18.64 24.70
CA PRO A 465 82.51 -19.87 23.84
C PRO A 465 83.85 -20.65 24.02
N PRO A 466 84.41 -21.47 23.07
CA PRO A 466 83.95 -21.99 21.75
C PRO A 466 84.25 -23.49 21.47
N VAL A 467 83.55 -24.15 20.53
CA VAL A 467 84.16 -25.17 19.62
C VAL A 467 83.31 -25.36 18.34
N ASP A 468 83.94 -25.14 17.17
CA ASP A 468 83.68 -25.78 15.86
C ASP A 468 84.99 -26.58 15.59
N PRO A 469 85.06 -27.74 14.85
CA PRO A 469 84.21 -28.08 13.72
C PRO A 469 83.94 -29.57 13.38
N THR A 470 83.08 -29.75 12.36
CA THR A 470 83.00 -30.87 11.38
C THR A 470 82.04 -32.05 11.62
N LYS A 471 80.84 -32.00 11.02
CA LYS A 471 80.28 -32.97 10.03
C LYS A 471 78.82 -32.57 9.66
N PRO A 472 78.41 -32.52 8.36
CA PRO A 472 77.03 -32.23 8.02
C PRO A 472 76.13 -33.46 8.30
N PRO A 473 74.98 -33.29 8.98
CA PRO A 473 73.97 -34.35 9.06
C PRO A 473 73.17 -34.43 7.76
N VAL A 474 72.94 -35.66 7.32
CA VAL A 474 72.09 -36.02 6.17
C VAL A 474 70.66 -35.55 6.41
N ASN A 475 70.08 -34.79 5.47
CA ASN A 475 68.70 -34.33 5.52
C ASN A 475 67.72 -35.52 5.45
N PRO A 476 66.69 -35.58 6.31
CA PRO A 476 65.63 -36.59 6.22
C PRO A 476 64.80 -36.44 4.93
N PRO A 477 64.12 -37.50 4.44
CA PRO A 477 63.37 -37.48 3.19
C PRO A 477 62.26 -36.43 3.24
N LYS A 478 62.24 -35.54 2.24
CA LYS A 478 61.17 -34.54 2.04
C LYS A 478 59.82 -35.27 1.97
N PRO A 479 58.78 -34.84 2.73
CA PRO A 479 57.44 -35.40 2.62
C PRO A 479 56.94 -35.37 1.17
N PRO A 480 56.10 -36.33 0.74
CA PRO A 480 55.52 -36.32 -0.61
C PRO A 480 54.85 -34.97 -0.87
N VAL A 481 55.29 -34.28 -1.92
CA VAL A 481 54.69 -33.01 -2.34
C VAL A 481 53.30 -33.34 -2.90
N THR A 482 52.24 -33.13 -2.12
CA THR A 482 50.87 -33.19 -2.61
C THR A 482 50.62 -32.00 -3.53
N LEU A 483 50.66 -32.25 -4.84
CA LEU A 483 50.33 -31.28 -5.88
C LEU A 483 48.81 -30.98 -5.85
N PRO A 484 48.38 -29.76 -5.47
CA PRO A 484 46.98 -29.50 -5.10
C PRO A 484 46.04 -29.29 -6.30
N TYR A 485 46.56 -29.11 -7.51
CA TYR A 485 45.78 -28.81 -8.71
C TYR A 485 45.75 -30.00 -9.65
N THR A 486 44.57 -30.52 -9.99
CA THR A 486 44.36 -31.66 -10.90
C THR A 486 43.73 -31.19 -12.21
N VAL A 487 44.42 -31.34 -13.33
CA VAL A 487 43.83 -31.17 -14.67
C VAL A 487 42.92 -32.35 -14.95
N ALA A 488 41.70 -32.10 -15.41
CA ALA A 488 40.70 -33.14 -15.67
C ALA A 488 39.92 -32.90 -16.96
N LYS A 489 39.47 -34.00 -17.56
CA LYS A 489 38.53 -34.02 -18.67
C LYS A 489 37.20 -34.60 -18.22
N VAL A 490 36.14 -33.85 -18.41
CA VAL A 490 34.76 -34.28 -18.17
C VAL A 490 34.14 -34.67 -19.51
N GLY A 491 33.79 -35.94 -19.67
CA GLY A 491 33.22 -36.48 -20.89
C GLY A 491 31.73 -36.17 -21.05
N THR A 492 31.19 -36.34 -22.26
CA THR A 492 29.75 -36.25 -22.54
C THR A 492 28.93 -37.33 -21.83
N ASP A 493 29.59 -38.43 -21.45
CA ASP A 493 29.09 -39.49 -20.56
C ASP A 493 29.06 -39.08 -19.08
N LYS A 494 29.40 -37.82 -18.77
CA LYS A 494 29.47 -37.21 -17.44
C LYS A 494 30.58 -37.78 -16.53
N LYS A 495 31.50 -38.59 -17.07
CA LYS A 495 32.62 -39.12 -16.29
C LYS A 495 33.78 -38.14 -16.22
N VAL A 496 34.45 -38.11 -15.07
CA VAL A 496 35.61 -37.25 -14.82
C VAL A 496 36.89 -38.09 -14.88
N SER A 497 37.78 -37.75 -15.81
CA SER A 497 39.09 -38.38 -15.96
C SER A 497 40.18 -37.41 -15.54
N ALA A 498 40.92 -37.73 -14.48
CA ALA A 498 42.11 -36.97 -14.09
C ALA A 498 43.24 -37.21 -15.10
N ILE A 499 43.91 -36.14 -15.53
CA ILE A 499 45.01 -36.19 -16.50
C ILE A 499 46.35 -36.11 -15.78
N LYS A 500 46.59 -35.02 -15.03
CA LYS A 500 47.85 -34.79 -14.31
C LYS A 500 47.67 -33.76 -13.19
N THR A 501 48.53 -33.82 -12.18
CA THR A 501 48.56 -32.86 -11.07
C THR A 501 49.72 -31.86 -11.17
N TYR A 502 49.53 -30.66 -10.62
CA TYR A 502 50.45 -29.52 -10.71
C TYR A 502 50.52 -28.75 -9.40
N GLN A 503 51.64 -28.06 -9.18
CA GLN A 503 51.88 -27.30 -7.96
C GLN A 503 51.15 -25.96 -7.96
N THR A 504 51.11 -25.29 -9.12
CA THR A 504 50.53 -23.95 -9.27
C THR A 504 49.27 -23.96 -10.12
N TYR A 505 48.40 -22.97 -9.88
CA TYR A 505 47.18 -22.77 -10.65
C TYR A 505 47.49 -22.48 -12.13
N ASP A 506 48.46 -21.60 -12.39
CA ASP A 506 48.78 -21.15 -13.74
C ASP A 506 49.33 -22.28 -14.61
N GLU A 507 50.23 -23.11 -14.06
CA GLU A 507 50.70 -24.32 -14.73
C GLU A 507 49.54 -25.26 -15.06
N ALA A 508 48.66 -25.54 -14.09
CA ALA A 508 47.52 -26.43 -14.31
C ALA A 508 46.59 -25.91 -15.43
N VAL A 509 46.29 -24.60 -15.44
CA VAL A 509 45.40 -24.00 -16.45
C VAL A 509 46.06 -23.95 -17.83
N GLN A 510 47.34 -23.60 -17.92
CA GLN A 510 48.08 -23.65 -19.19
C GLN A 510 48.08 -25.07 -19.77
N GLN A 511 48.30 -26.07 -18.92
CA GLN A 511 48.32 -27.46 -19.32
C GLN A 511 46.94 -27.96 -19.72
N ALA A 512 45.89 -27.59 -18.97
CA ALA A 512 44.51 -27.89 -19.33
C ALA A 512 44.15 -27.36 -20.74
N LYS A 513 44.56 -26.12 -21.05
CA LYS A 513 44.37 -25.52 -22.38
C LYS A 513 45.14 -26.27 -23.48
N SER A 514 46.37 -26.68 -23.22
CA SER A 514 47.20 -27.41 -24.20
C SER A 514 46.76 -28.86 -24.45
N GLN A 515 46.21 -29.54 -23.44
CA GLN A 515 45.86 -30.96 -23.48
C GLN A 515 44.38 -31.22 -23.85
N ASN A 516 43.68 -30.20 -24.35
CA ASN A 516 42.25 -30.24 -24.64
C ASN A 516 41.40 -30.76 -23.46
N ALA A 517 41.81 -30.40 -22.24
CA ALA A 517 41.03 -30.62 -21.02
C ALA A 517 39.99 -29.50 -20.88
N ASN A 518 38.91 -29.77 -20.14
CA ASN A 518 37.84 -28.78 -19.90
C ASN A 518 37.72 -28.37 -18.42
N ALA A 519 38.57 -28.88 -17.53
CA ALA A 519 38.50 -28.57 -16.10
C ALA A 519 39.87 -28.62 -15.39
N VAL A 520 40.00 -27.83 -14.32
CA VAL A 520 41.02 -27.98 -13.26
C VAL A 520 40.32 -28.05 -11.91
N MET A 521 40.71 -29.02 -11.08
CA MET A 521 40.16 -29.25 -9.75
C MET A 521 41.18 -28.97 -8.65
N LYS A 522 40.71 -28.51 -7.50
CA LYS A 522 41.46 -28.44 -6.23
C LYS A 522 40.53 -28.88 -5.11
N ASN A 523 40.97 -29.83 -4.28
CA ASN A 523 40.17 -30.40 -3.19
C ASN A 523 38.76 -30.84 -3.64
N ASN A 524 38.67 -31.57 -4.76
CA ASN A 524 37.42 -32.01 -5.39
C ASN A 524 36.44 -30.90 -5.83
N LYS A 525 36.88 -29.63 -5.87
CA LYS A 525 36.11 -28.53 -6.46
C LYS A 525 36.71 -28.09 -7.78
N TYR A 526 35.87 -27.78 -8.76
CA TYR A 526 36.32 -27.16 -10.01
C TYR A 526 36.67 -25.69 -9.75
N ILE A 527 37.91 -25.32 -10.06
CA ILE A 527 38.45 -23.98 -9.87
C ILE A 527 38.83 -23.29 -11.19
N TRP A 528 38.73 -24.02 -12.29
CA TRP A 528 38.80 -23.54 -13.65
C TRP A 528 37.99 -24.48 -14.53
N VAL A 529 37.19 -23.92 -15.43
CA VAL A 529 36.49 -24.67 -16.48
C VAL A 529 36.62 -23.94 -17.80
N LYS A 530 36.74 -24.69 -18.90
CA LYS A 530 36.83 -24.12 -20.26
C LYS A 530 35.50 -23.46 -20.66
N SER A 531 34.39 -24.12 -20.36
CA SER A 531 33.03 -23.63 -20.54
C SER A 531 32.10 -24.36 -19.58
N GLY A 532 31.05 -23.68 -19.12
CA GLY A 532 30.10 -24.29 -18.21
C GLY A 532 29.26 -23.26 -17.47
N PHE A 533 28.85 -23.63 -16.27
CA PHE A 533 27.97 -22.82 -15.42
C PHE A 533 28.57 -22.65 -14.04
N GLY A 534 28.39 -21.46 -13.47
CA GLY A 534 28.67 -21.16 -12.09
C GLY A 534 27.37 -21.05 -11.31
N TYR A 535 27.44 -21.34 -10.02
CA TYR A 535 26.33 -21.17 -9.09
C TYR A 535 26.81 -20.34 -7.91
N THR A 536 26.10 -19.26 -7.58
CA THR A 536 26.46 -18.44 -6.43
C THR A 536 26.41 -19.27 -5.14
N ASN A 537 27.39 -19.15 -4.26
CA ASN A 537 27.52 -20.02 -3.08
C ASN A 537 27.39 -19.23 -1.76
N ASP A 538 27.45 -19.94 -0.61
CA ASP A 538 27.50 -19.35 0.74
C ASP A 538 28.88 -18.75 1.05
N SER A 539 29.41 -17.90 0.17
CA SER A 539 30.42 -16.97 0.64
C SER A 539 29.83 -16.14 1.80
N SER A 540 30.63 -15.57 2.68
CA SER A 540 30.21 -14.97 3.96
C SER A 540 29.18 -13.81 3.88
N ALA A 541 28.61 -13.54 2.70
CA ALA A 541 27.59 -12.54 2.43
C ALA A 541 26.26 -13.18 1.98
N ALA A 542 25.13 -12.60 2.41
CA ALA A 542 23.79 -13.06 2.03
C ALA A 542 23.49 -12.92 0.51
N THR A 543 24.23 -12.06 -0.19
CA THR A 543 24.11 -11.81 -1.64
C THR A 543 25.48 -11.71 -2.30
N GLN A 544 25.59 -12.17 -3.55
CA GLN A 544 26.85 -12.16 -4.31
C GLN A 544 26.82 -11.07 -5.38
N ASN A 545 27.82 -10.19 -5.36
CA ASN A 545 27.92 -9.04 -6.26
C ASN A 545 28.45 -9.45 -7.64
N ILE A 546 27.97 -8.75 -8.67
CA ILE A 546 28.52 -8.77 -10.02
C ILE A 546 29.09 -7.39 -10.36
N TYR A 547 30.27 -7.40 -10.95
CA TYR A 547 31.12 -6.24 -11.19
C TYR A 547 31.23 -5.95 -12.69
N GLN A 548 31.33 -4.67 -13.06
CA GLN A 548 31.44 -4.22 -14.45
C GLN A 548 32.76 -4.68 -15.09
N THR A 549 33.86 -4.57 -14.36
CA THR A 549 35.20 -5.00 -14.80
C THR A 549 35.75 -6.10 -13.88
N ASN A 550 36.90 -6.65 -14.24
CA ASN A 550 37.64 -7.60 -13.38
C ASN A 550 38.25 -6.94 -12.13
N LYS A 551 38.09 -5.61 -11.95
CA LYS A 551 38.49 -4.89 -10.74
C LYS A 551 37.37 -4.98 -9.70
N ILE A 552 37.58 -5.83 -8.70
CA ILE A 552 36.61 -6.05 -7.61
C ILE A 552 36.64 -4.86 -6.64
N SER A 553 35.76 -3.89 -6.84
CA SER A 553 35.60 -2.74 -5.94
C SER A 553 34.14 -2.33 -5.81
N SER A 554 33.78 -1.59 -4.75
CA SER A 554 32.41 -1.11 -4.53
C SER A 554 31.89 -0.19 -5.64
N LYS A 555 32.79 0.52 -6.34
CA LYS A 555 32.45 1.43 -7.46
C LYS A 555 32.08 0.68 -8.74
N GLU A 556 32.47 -0.58 -8.84
CA GLU A 556 32.27 -1.43 -10.03
C GLU A 556 31.02 -2.32 -9.91
N ILE A 557 30.29 -2.28 -8.78
CA ILE A 557 29.13 -3.15 -8.56
C ILE A 557 27.97 -2.76 -9.49
N LEU A 558 27.60 -3.68 -10.38
CA LEU A 558 26.42 -3.56 -11.21
C LEU A 558 25.16 -3.93 -10.43
N THR A 559 25.14 -5.14 -9.87
CA THR A 559 24.00 -5.70 -9.14
C THR A 559 24.48 -6.84 -8.23
N TYR A 560 23.54 -7.61 -7.72
CA TYR A 560 23.73 -8.72 -6.81
C TYR A 560 22.73 -9.84 -7.10
N PHE A 561 23.10 -11.07 -6.79
CA PHE A 561 22.23 -12.26 -6.89
C PHE A 561 22.01 -12.90 -5.51
N SER A 562 20.91 -13.63 -5.38
CA SER A 562 20.71 -14.57 -4.28
C SER A 562 21.67 -15.75 -4.40
N LYS A 563 21.94 -16.42 -3.28
CA LYS A 563 22.63 -17.71 -3.23
C LYS A 563 21.98 -18.75 -4.15
N GLY A 564 22.80 -19.55 -4.80
CA GLY A 564 22.43 -20.67 -5.66
C GLY A 564 22.05 -20.27 -7.07
N THR A 565 22.18 -19.00 -7.43
CA THR A 565 21.80 -18.47 -8.74
C THR A 565 22.76 -18.97 -9.82
N GLU A 566 22.18 -19.52 -10.89
CA GLU A 566 22.90 -19.98 -12.08
C GLU A 566 23.44 -18.81 -12.91
N VAL A 567 24.69 -18.91 -13.36
CA VAL A 567 25.33 -18.01 -14.32
C VAL A 567 26.12 -18.79 -15.36
N LYS A 568 26.10 -18.36 -16.63
CA LYS A 568 26.91 -18.94 -17.70
C LYS A 568 28.35 -18.42 -17.58
N ILE A 569 29.33 -19.31 -17.65
CA ILE A 569 30.75 -18.94 -17.59
C ILE A 569 31.23 -18.56 -18.99
N LEU A 570 31.78 -17.35 -19.12
CA LEU A 570 32.39 -16.86 -20.36
C LEU A 570 33.92 -16.94 -20.33
N ASP A 571 34.53 -16.69 -19.18
CA ASP A 571 35.98 -16.77 -18.98
C ASP A 571 36.29 -17.02 -17.49
N THR A 572 37.28 -17.88 -17.20
CA THR A 572 37.72 -18.16 -15.83
C THR A 572 39.16 -17.70 -15.63
N GLN A 573 39.34 -16.69 -14.78
CA GLN A 573 40.63 -16.11 -14.43
C GLN A 573 41.09 -16.62 -13.04
N GLN A 574 42.24 -16.14 -12.58
CA GLN A 574 42.82 -16.60 -11.31
C GLN A 574 41.92 -16.32 -10.12
N ASP A 575 41.36 -15.11 -10.00
CA ASP A 575 40.54 -14.73 -8.84
C ASP A 575 39.09 -14.34 -9.20
N VAL A 576 38.80 -14.16 -10.49
CA VAL A 576 37.49 -13.73 -10.98
C VAL A 576 37.00 -14.61 -12.14
N VAL A 577 35.69 -14.60 -12.35
CA VAL A 577 35.03 -15.30 -13.45
C VAL A 577 34.19 -14.28 -14.21
N LYS A 578 34.38 -14.19 -15.52
CA LYS A 578 33.48 -13.43 -16.40
C LYS A 578 32.25 -14.29 -16.63
N VAL A 579 31.09 -13.74 -16.30
CA VAL A 579 29.82 -14.47 -16.31
C VAL A 579 28.77 -13.73 -17.13
N GLN A 580 27.79 -14.51 -17.59
CA GLN A 580 26.59 -14.00 -18.23
C GLN A 580 25.35 -14.56 -17.53
N HIS A 581 24.37 -13.70 -17.29
CA HIS A 581 23.04 -14.09 -16.86
C HIS A 581 22.02 -13.32 -17.69
N LEU A 582 21.28 -14.01 -18.57
CA LEU A 582 20.45 -13.37 -19.60
C LEU A 582 21.29 -12.34 -20.39
N ASN A 583 20.85 -11.08 -20.45
CA ASN A 583 21.56 -10.00 -21.14
C ASN A 583 22.61 -9.29 -20.28
N LEU A 584 22.77 -9.67 -19.00
CA LEU A 584 23.79 -9.09 -18.12
C LEU A 584 25.11 -9.84 -18.31
N ILE A 585 26.17 -9.10 -18.62
CA ILE A 585 27.55 -9.60 -18.62
C ILE A 585 28.34 -8.83 -17.58
N GLY A 586 29.13 -9.53 -16.78
CA GLY A 586 30.00 -8.92 -15.77
C GLY A 586 31.01 -9.92 -15.21
N TYR A 587 31.60 -9.57 -14.07
CA TYR A 587 32.59 -10.37 -13.37
C TYR A 587 32.12 -10.70 -11.96
N MET A 588 32.43 -11.88 -11.47
CA MET A 588 32.21 -12.27 -10.08
C MET A 588 33.51 -12.80 -9.49
N ARG A 589 33.68 -12.69 -8.16
CA ARG A 589 34.80 -13.37 -7.50
C ARG A 589 34.64 -14.87 -7.69
N LYS A 590 35.73 -15.56 -8.00
CA LYS A 590 35.70 -17.02 -8.11
C LYS A 590 35.31 -17.70 -6.80
N SER A 591 35.67 -17.11 -5.67
CA SER A 591 35.27 -17.60 -4.34
C SER A 591 33.75 -17.59 -4.12
N ASP A 592 33.01 -16.73 -4.83
CA ASP A 592 31.56 -16.57 -4.71
C ASP A 592 30.79 -17.57 -5.60
N LEU A 593 31.50 -18.46 -6.32
CA LEU A 593 30.92 -19.40 -7.29
C LEU A 593 31.40 -20.84 -7.04
N ASP A 594 30.47 -21.78 -7.12
CA ASP A 594 30.79 -23.18 -7.42
C ASP A 594 30.71 -23.39 -8.94
N LEU A 595 31.81 -23.82 -9.57
CA LEU A 595 31.92 -23.97 -11.02
C LEU A 595 31.62 -25.41 -11.45
N TYR A 596 31.00 -25.58 -12.62
CA TYR A 596 30.70 -26.88 -13.20
C TYR A 596 30.94 -26.86 -14.72
N PRO A 597 31.69 -27.83 -15.27
CA PRO A 597 31.77 -28.04 -16.71
C PRO A 597 30.40 -28.27 -17.35
N THR A 598 30.27 -27.86 -18.60
CA THR A 598 29.02 -27.89 -19.38
C THR A 598 28.31 -29.25 -19.37
N GLU A 599 29.06 -30.35 -19.31
CA GLU A 599 28.58 -31.72 -19.41
C GLU A 599 27.83 -32.20 -18.16
N ILE A 600 28.19 -31.66 -16.99
CA ILE A 600 27.66 -32.08 -15.69
C ILE A 600 26.88 -30.99 -14.97
N ALA A 601 26.96 -29.74 -15.43
CA ALA A 601 26.20 -28.64 -14.86
C ALA A 601 24.68 -28.92 -15.00
N PRO A 602 23.89 -28.74 -13.92
CA PRO A 602 22.46 -28.49 -14.07
C PRO A 602 22.26 -27.28 -14.99
N LYS A 603 21.15 -27.22 -15.72
CA LYS A 603 20.87 -26.13 -16.67
C LYS A 603 19.41 -25.73 -16.62
N SER A 604 19.16 -24.44 -16.42
CA SER A 604 17.82 -23.86 -16.61
C SER A 604 17.39 -24.00 -18.08
N TYR A 605 16.09 -24.15 -18.31
CA TYR A 605 15.51 -24.36 -19.63
C TYR A 605 14.07 -23.84 -19.70
N TYR A 606 13.59 -23.62 -20.93
CA TYR A 606 12.19 -23.24 -21.17
C TYR A 606 11.37 -24.44 -21.63
N SER A 607 10.09 -24.47 -21.27
CA SER A 607 9.14 -25.52 -21.67
C SER A 607 7.78 -24.93 -22.07
N LEU A 608 7.02 -25.65 -22.90
CA LEU A 608 5.65 -25.25 -23.26
C LEU A 608 4.60 -26.18 -22.65
N ASP A 609 3.45 -25.61 -22.28
CA ASP A 609 2.24 -26.41 -22.05
C ASP A 609 1.40 -26.56 -23.34
N SER A 610 0.36 -27.40 -23.26
CA SER A 610 -0.56 -27.66 -24.37
C SER A 610 -1.34 -26.43 -24.83
N ARG A 611 -1.39 -25.37 -24.02
CA ARG A 611 -2.03 -24.11 -24.37
C ARG A 611 -1.05 -23.16 -25.05
N GLY A 612 0.24 -23.50 -25.18
CA GLY A 612 1.26 -22.62 -25.75
C GLY A 612 1.79 -21.57 -24.77
N ASN A 613 1.67 -21.81 -23.46
CA ASN A 613 2.29 -20.97 -22.45
C ASN A 613 3.73 -21.40 -22.22
N LEU A 614 4.64 -20.44 -22.22
CA LEU A 614 6.07 -20.61 -22.04
C LEU A 614 6.41 -20.50 -20.55
N TYR A 615 6.98 -21.56 -19.98
CA TYR A 615 7.48 -21.60 -18.61
C TYR A 615 9.00 -21.56 -18.60
N HIS A 616 9.55 -20.87 -17.61
CA HIS A 616 10.97 -20.95 -17.30
C HIS A 616 11.17 -21.93 -16.14
N ASN A 617 11.96 -22.97 -16.38
CA ASN A 617 12.38 -23.95 -15.40
C ASN A 617 13.83 -23.64 -15.03
N TYR A 618 14.06 -23.17 -13.81
CA TYR A 618 15.35 -22.59 -13.43
C TYR A 618 15.90 -23.23 -12.17
N TYR A 619 17.22 -23.40 -12.13
CA TYR A 619 17.90 -23.95 -10.97
C TYR A 619 18.27 -22.84 -9.97
N ILE A 620 17.93 -23.07 -8.71
CA ILE A 620 18.48 -22.30 -7.58
C ILE A 620 18.75 -23.25 -6.40
N ASN A 621 19.92 -23.14 -5.80
CA ASN A 621 20.37 -24.02 -4.70
C ASN A 621 20.24 -25.53 -5.03
N GLY A 622 20.58 -25.91 -6.27
CA GLY A 622 20.51 -27.30 -6.75
C GLY A 622 19.09 -27.85 -6.93
N LYS A 623 18.04 -27.04 -6.75
CA LYS A 623 16.64 -27.42 -6.95
C LYS A 623 16.07 -26.73 -8.19
N LEU A 624 15.23 -27.45 -8.94
CA LEU A 624 14.53 -26.93 -10.11
C LEU A 624 13.21 -26.28 -9.69
N TYR A 625 13.02 -25.03 -10.06
CA TYR A 625 11.78 -24.27 -9.87
C TYR A 625 11.15 -23.94 -11.21
N LYS A 626 9.85 -23.67 -11.23
CA LYS A 626 9.09 -23.37 -12.44
C LYS A 626 8.19 -22.17 -12.22
N TYR A 627 8.16 -21.24 -13.17
CA TYR A 627 7.13 -20.19 -13.22
C TYR A 627 6.67 -19.95 -14.66
N LEU A 628 5.43 -19.49 -14.82
CA LEU A 628 4.91 -19.03 -16.11
C LEU A 628 5.64 -17.75 -16.50
N TYR A 629 6.31 -17.72 -17.64
CA TYR A 629 6.97 -16.52 -18.13
C TYR A 629 6.01 -15.67 -18.96
N ARG A 630 5.47 -16.22 -20.06
CA ARG A 630 4.54 -15.52 -20.97
C ARG A 630 3.90 -16.50 -21.95
N LYS A 631 3.06 -15.98 -22.86
CA LYS A 631 2.67 -16.73 -24.07
C LYS A 631 3.87 -16.89 -25.00
N ALA A 632 4.01 -18.08 -25.59
CA ALA A 632 5.05 -18.30 -26.59
C ALA A 632 4.74 -17.51 -27.88
N PRO A 633 5.76 -16.97 -28.57
CA PRO A 633 5.57 -16.35 -29.87
C PRO A 633 4.99 -17.35 -30.88
N ALA A 634 4.22 -16.86 -31.84
CA ALA A 634 3.68 -17.70 -32.91
C ALA A 634 4.79 -18.48 -33.63
N GLY A 635 4.57 -19.78 -33.85
CA GLY A 635 5.52 -20.67 -34.52
C GLY A 635 6.55 -21.35 -33.60
N VAL A 636 6.63 -20.97 -32.32
CA VAL A 636 7.48 -21.68 -31.34
C VAL A 636 6.80 -22.98 -30.91
N SER A 637 7.52 -24.10 -31.05
CA SER A 637 7.08 -25.43 -30.63
C SER A 637 8.05 -26.05 -29.62
N ALA A 638 7.56 -27.05 -28.88
CA ALA A 638 8.39 -27.82 -27.97
C ALA A 638 9.10 -28.96 -28.73
N ASN A 639 10.30 -29.28 -28.26
CA ASN A 639 11.01 -30.50 -28.59
C ASN A 639 10.26 -31.74 -28.04
N LYS A 640 10.66 -32.94 -28.46
CA LYS A 640 10.04 -34.21 -28.00
C LYS A 640 10.07 -34.41 -26.49
N ASP A 641 11.03 -33.80 -25.80
CA ASP A 641 11.19 -33.84 -24.34
C ASP A 641 10.45 -32.70 -23.62
N GLY A 642 9.68 -31.88 -24.34
CA GLY A 642 8.93 -30.75 -23.81
C GLY A 642 9.72 -29.45 -23.64
N THR A 643 11.03 -29.45 -23.94
CA THR A 643 11.87 -28.24 -23.88
C THR A 643 11.66 -27.34 -25.10
N VAL A 644 12.06 -26.08 -25.00
CA VAL A 644 12.05 -25.12 -26.10
C VAL A 644 13.48 -24.69 -26.41
N ASN A 645 13.80 -24.57 -27.71
CA ASN A 645 15.11 -24.12 -28.19
C ASN A 645 15.29 -22.61 -27.96
N THR A 646 15.53 -22.22 -26.72
CA THR A 646 15.87 -20.85 -26.30
C THR A 646 16.64 -20.89 -24.97
N GLU A 647 17.70 -20.08 -24.86
CA GLU A 647 18.48 -19.95 -23.61
C GLU A 647 17.95 -18.82 -22.70
N ASP A 648 17.25 -17.82 -23.27
CA ASP A 648 16.90 -16.59 -22.57
C ASP A 648 15.40 -16.22 -22.64
N GLY A 649 14.61 -17.01 -23.38
CA GLY A 649 13.19 -16.76 -23.61
C GLY A 649 12.92 -15.58 -24.55
N ILE A 650 13.94 -15.09 -25.25
CA ILE A 650 13.88 -13.96 -26.20
C ILE A 650 14.23 -14.44 -27.61
N HIS A 651 15.32 -15.21 -27.75
CA HIS A 651 15.81 -15.73 -29.02
C HIS A 651 15.35 -17.18 -29.22
N PHE A 652 14.57 -17.42 -30.28
CA PHE A 652 14.02 -18.71 -30.71
C PHE A 652 14.52 -19.01 -32.13
N GLY A 653 15.79 -19.42 -32.24
CA GLY A 653 16.47 -19.53 -33.54
C GLY A 653 16.68 -18.15 -34.19
N THR A 654 16.10 -17.93 -35.36
CA THR A 654 16.12 -16.63 -36.07
C THR A 654 15.01 -15.68 -35.63
N THR A 655 14.03 -16.16 -34.86
CA THR A 655 12.94 -15.33 -34.33
C THR A 655 13.36 -14.72 -33.00
N GLU A 656 13.18 -13.41 -32.87
CA GLU A 656 13.44 -12.69 -31.64
C GLU A 656 12.14 -12.02 -31.15
N SER A 657 11.74 -12.30 -29.91
CA SER A 657 10.48 -11.81 -29.35
C SER A 657 10.62 -11.43 -27.88
N TYR A 658 10.12 -10.25 -27.55
CA TYR A 658 10.26 -9.64 -26.23
C TYR A 658 8.92 -9.53 -25.53
N SER A 659 8.92 -9.66 -24.20
CA SER A 659 7.70 -9.53 -23.42
C SER A 659 7.36 -8.05 -23.28
N TYR A 660 6.15 -7.66 -23.66
CA TYR A 660 5.72 -6.26 -23.58
C TYR A 660 5.84 -5.71 -22.15
N PHE A 661 5.35 -6.46 -21.17
CA PHE A 661 5.28 -6.03 -19.78
C PHE A 661 6.65 -6.07 -19.05
N ASP A 662 7.68 -6.71 -19.62
CA ASP A 662 9.04 -6.62 -19.07
C ASP A 662 9.58 -5.18 -19.18
N TYR A 663 9.18 -4.45 -20.22
CA TYR A 663 9.75 -3.15 -20.61
C TYR A 663 8.75 -1.99 -20.59
N LEU A 664 7.48 -2.25 -20.25
CA LEU A 664 6.46 -1.20 -20.16
C LEU A 664 6.81 -0.23 -19.03
N SER A 665 6.87 1.06 -19.36
CA SER A 665 7.07 2.09 -18.34
C SER A 665 5.89 2.13 -17.37
N LEU A 666 6.19 2.17 -16.07
CA LEU A 666 5.21 2.32 -15.01
C LEU A 666 4.60 3.73 -14.98
N HIS A 667 5.03 4.66 -15.84
CA HIS A 667 4.36 5.95 -16.02
C HIS A 667 3.26 5.95 -17.08
N THR A 668 2.95 4.78 -17.63
CA THR A 668 1.79 4.60 -18.50
C THR A 668 0.52 4.40 -17.70
N VAL A 669 -0.63 4.63 -18.35
CA VAL A 669 -1.95 4.40 -17.77
C VAL A 669 -2.48 3.05 -18.25
N SER A 670 -2.96 2.23 -17.32
CA SER A 670 -3.60 0.96 -17.63
C SER A 670 -5.07 1.14 -18.02
N ASN A 671 -5.50 0.39 -19.03
CA ASN A 671 -6.87 0.19 -19.48
C ASN A 671 -7.60 -0.90 -18.69
N VAL A 672 -6.88 -1.69 -17.87
CA VAL A 672 -7.48 -2.59 -16.89
C VAL A 672 -8.24 -1.73 -15.87
N THR A 673 -9.50 -2.11 -15.61
CA THR A 673 -10.37 -1.39 -14.67
C THR A 673 -10.21 -1.94 -13.25
N ASP A 674 -10.72 -1.19 -12.28
CA ASP A 674 -10.90 -1.67 -10.90
C ASP A 674 -11.68 -2.99 -10.82
N VAL A 675 -12.81 -3.08 -11.52
CA VAL A 675 -13.64 -4.30 -11.59
C VAL A 675 -12.88 -5.48 -12.18
N ASP A 676 -12.03 -5.25 -13.19
CA ASP A 676 -11.21 -6.31 -13.78
C ASP A 676 -10.22 -6.88 -12.75
N ILE A 677 -9.57 -6.01 -11.98
CA ILE A 677 -8.65 -6.38 -10.90
C ILE A 677 -9.37 -7.23 -9.85
N ASP A 678 -10.53 -6.78 -9.39
CA ASP A 678 -11.33 -7.49 -8.39
C ASP A 678 -11.79 -8.86 -8.91
N ASN A 679 -12.24 -8.93 -10.17
CA ASN A 679 -12.65 -10.19 -10.78
C ASN A 679 -11.48 -11.18 -10.89
N PHE A 680 -10.27 -10.70 -11.25
CA PHE A 680 -9.08 -11.55 -11.29
C PHE A 680 -8.73 -12.08 -9.89
N LEU A 681 -8.71 -11.20 -8.89
CA LEU A 681 -8.40 -11.56 -7.50
C LEU A 681 -9.38 -12.62 -6.99
N ARG A 682 -10.69 -12.42 -7.19
CA ARG A 682 -11.71 -13.41 -6.78
C ARG A 682 -11.52 -14.74 -7.51
N ALA A 683 -11.48 -14.73 -8.84
CA ALA A 683 -11.39 -15.94 -9.64
C ALA A 683 -10.14 -16.78 -9.34
N THR A 684 -9.03 -16.14 -8.99
CA THR A 684 -7.77 -16.83 -8.71
C THR A 684 -7.61 -17.30 -7.26
N THR A 685 -8.43 -16.80 -6.32
CA THR A 685 -8.25 -17.08 -4.89
C THR A 685 -9.44 -17.72 -4.21
N GLU A 686 -10.67 -17.60 -4.73
CA GLU A 686 -11.88 -18.08 -4.05
C GLU A 686 -11.87 -19.58 -3.75
N THR A 687 -11.31 -20.38 -4.65
CA THR A 687 -11.25 -21.85 -4.52
C THR A 687 -10.02 -22.34 -3.78
N THR A 688 -9.12 -21.43 -3.39
CA THR A 688 -7.90 -21.79 -2.66
C THR A 688 -8.20 -22.03 -1.19
N THR A 689 -7.40 -22.87 -0.52
CA THR A 689 -7.56 -23.16 0.92
C THR A 689 -7.39 -21.94 1.82
N LYS A 690 -6.76 -20.86 1.33
CA LYS A 690 -6.61 -19.59 2.03
C LYS A 690 -7.79 -18.62 1.81
N GLY A 691 -8.75 -18.98 0.96
CA GLY A 691 -9.91 -18.16 0.63
C GLY A 691 -9.60 -16.95 -0.26
N ILE A 692 -10.63 -16.12 -0.46
CA ILE A 692 -10.58 -14.91 -1.29
C ILE A 692 -9.51 -13.95 -0.77
N SER A 693 -8.76 -13.35 -1.70
CA SER A 693 -7.76 -12.32 -1.44
C SER A 693 -8.35 -11.17 -0.60
N PRO A 694 -7.67 -10.73 0.47
CA PRO A 694 -8.03 -9.52 1.22
C PRO A 694 -7.94 -8.22 0.40
N LEU A 695 -7.33 -8.26 -0.79
CA LEU A 695 -7.27 -7.15 -1.73
C LEU A 695 -8.52 -7.05 -2.61
N TYR A 696 -9.38 -8.08 -2.59
CA TYR A 696 -10.63 -8.07 -3.33
C TYR A 696 -11.53 -6.92 -2.86
N GLY A 697 -12.01 -6.11 -3.80
CA GLY A 697 -12.77 -4.89 -3.53
C GLY A 697 -11.89 -3.64 -3.41
N LEU A 698 -10.56 -3.77 -3.52
CA LEU A 698 -9.61 -2.65 -3.56
C LEU A 698 -9.12 -2.34 -4.98
N GLY A 699 -9.70 -2.92 -6.03
CA GLY A 699 -9.38 -2.58 -7.43
C GLY A 699 -9.38 -1.07 -7.68
N TRP A 700 -10.32 -0.34 -7.07
CA TRP A 700 -10.43 1.11 -7.16
C TRP A 700 -9.21 1.84 -6.59
N LYS A 701 -8.57 1.29 -5.54
CA LYS A 701 -7.43 1.92 -4.89
C LYS A 701 -6.19 1.90 -5.78
N PHE A 702 -5.99 0.82 -6.53
CA PHE A 702 -4.92 0.74 -7.53
C PHE A 702 -5.13 1.76 -8.65
N LYS A 703 -6.38 1.95 -9.10
CA LYS A 703 -6.73 3.01 -10.08
C LYS A 703 -6.60 4.42 -9.50
N GLU A 704 -6.93 4.61 -8.24
CA GLU A 704 -6.73 5.89 -7.54
C GLU A 704 -5.24 6.21 -7.41
N ALA A 705 -4.42 5.24 -7.02
CA ALA A 705 -2.97 5.40 -6.94
C ALA A 705 -2.37 5.74 -8.32
N GLU A 706 -2.86 5.13 -9.40
CA GLU A 706 -2.48 5.49 -10.76
C GLU A 706 -2.88 6.93 -11.12
N ALA A 707 -4.10 7.33 -10.80
CA ALA A 707 -4.58 8.69 -11.07
C ALA A 707 -3.85 9.75 -10.23
N THR A 708 -3.49 9.42 -8.99
CA THR A 708 -2.90 10.35 -8.02
C THR A 708 -1.40 10.49 -8.21
N TYR A 709 -0.70 9.37 -8.42
CA TYR A 709 0.75 9.31 -8.44
C TYR A 709 1.31 9.06 -9.85
N GLY A 710 0.49 8.75 -10.85
CA GLY A 710 0.97 8.45 -12.20
C GLY A 710 1.82 7.18 -12.27
N VAL A 711 1.47 6.18 -11.44
CA VAL A 711 2.08 4.84 -11.41
C VAL A 711 1.06 3.82 -11.90
N ASN A 712 1.39 3.08 -12.97
CA ASN A 712 0.52 2.15 -13.67
C ASN A 712 -0.18 1.17 -12.70
N ALA A 713 -1.51 1.14 -12.71
CA ALA A 713 -2.31 0.37 -11.76
C ALA A 713 -2.06 -1.15 -11.88
N LEU A 714 -1.96 -1.65 -13.11
CA LEU A 714 -1.68 -3.06 -13.41
C LEU A 714 -0.31 -3.48 -12.85
N ALA A 715 0.69 -2.61 -12.95
CA ALA A 715 2.00 -2.84 -12.36
C ALA A 715 1.95 -2.90 -10.82
N ILE A 716 1.21 -1.99 -10.18
CA ILE A 716 1.07 -1.98 -8.72
C ILE A 716 0.41 -3.27 -8.23
N ILE A 717 -0.72 -3.68 -8.82
CA ILE A 717 -1.41 -4.91 -8.38
C ILE A 717 -0.58 -6.17 -8.65
N ALA A 718 0.08 -6.28 -9.81
CA ALA A 718 0.91 -7.44 -10.14
C ALA A 718 2.08 -7.59 -9.14
N HIS A 719 2.72 -6.47 -8.80
CA HIS A 719 3.77 -6.45 -7.80
C HIS A 719 3.24 -6.78 -6.41
N THR A 720 2.10 -6.18 -6.02
CA THR A 720 1.41 -6.47 -4.75
C THR A 720 1.16 -7.97 -4.60
N ILE A 721 0.58 -8.61 -5.62
CA ILE A 721 0.27 -10.04 -5.60
C ILE A 721 1.51 -10.89 -5.34
N LEU A 722 2.62 -10.57 -6.01
CA LEU A 722 3.87 -11.32 -5.87
C LEU A 722 4.47 -11.20 -4.46
N GLU A 723 4.50 -9.98 -3.90
CA GLU A 723 5.15 -9.72 -2.60
C GLU A 723 4.31 -10.16 -1.40
N SER A 724 2.98 -10.17 -1.55
CA SER A 724 2.06 -10.39 -0.44
C SER A 724 1.30 -11.71 -0.50
N ASP A 725 1.55 -12.58 -1.48
CA ASP A 725 0.70 -13.75 -1.76
C ASP A 725 -0.78 -13.34 -1.86
N TYR A 726 -1.08 -12.43 -2.80
CA TYR A 726 -2.44 -11.86 -2.97
C TYR A 726 -3.00 -11.19 -1.69
N GLY A 727 -2.15 -10.55 -0.90
CA GLY A 727 -2.52 -9.91 0.37
C GLY A 727 -2.66 -10.87 1.55
N ARG A 728 -2.29 -12.13 1.40
CA ARG A 728 -2.49 -13.20 2.40
C ARG A 728 -1.23 -13.58 3.16
N SER A 729 -0.10 -12.92 2.90
CA SER A 729 1.12 -13.11 3.67
C SER A 729 0.89 -12.67 5.13
N LYS A 730 1.66 -13.27 6.05
CA LYS A 730 1.61 -12.91 7.48
C LYS A 730 1.82 -11.41 7.70
N TYR A 731 2.79 -10.79 7.04
CA TYR A 731 3.05 -9.35 7.19
C TYR A 731 1.91 -8.49 6.64
N SER A 732 1.27 -8.93 5.56
CA SER A 732 0.12 -8.23 5.00
C SER A 732 -1.06 -8.27 5.96
N LEU A 733 -1.38 -9.43 6.53
CA LEU A 733 -2.50 -9.57 7.46
C LEU A 733 -2.25 -8.92 8.83
N ASP A 734 -1.04 -9.04 9.38
CA ASP A 734 -0.74 -8.57 10.73
C ASP A 734 -0.41 -7.07 10.78
N ARG A 735 0.13 -6.51 9.68
CA ARG A 735 0.71 -5.16 9.66
C ARG A 735 0.23 -4.29 8.51
N PHE A 736 -0.70 -4.79 7.69
CA PHE A 736 -1.13 -4.17 6.43
C PHE A 736 0.04 -3.85 5.49
N ASN A 737 1.17 -4.57 5.61
CA ASN A 737 2.36 -4.33 4.81
C ASN A 737 2.40 -5.31 3.63
N LEU A 738 2.09 -4.79 2.45
CA LEU A 738 1.96 -5.57 1.22
C LEU A 738 3.28 -5.82 0.48
N PHE A 739 4.31 -5.00 0.75
CA PHE A 739 5.55 -5.02 -0.01
C PHE A 739 6.78 -5.30 0.87
N GLY A 740 6.57 -5.81 2.09
CA GLY A 740 7.65 -6.10 3.04
C GLY A 740 8.47 -4.86 3.44
N ILE A 741 7.88 -3.66 3.38
CA ILE A 741 8.60 -2.40 3.55
C ILE A 741 9.20 -2.32 4.95
N GLY A 742 10.52 -2.16 5.04
CA GLY A 742 11.24 -2.06 6.32
C GLY A 742 11.55 -3.40 7.00
N ALA A 743 11.15 -4.53 6.42
CA ALA A 743 11.64 -5.82 6.87
C ALA A 743 13.14 -5.95 6.54
N VAL A 744 13.94 -6.40 7.49
CA VAL A 744 15.36 -6.73 7.28
C VAL A 744 15.59 -8.18 7.65
N ASP A 745 16.45 -8.87 6.91
CA ASP A 745 16.68 -10.32 7.08
C ASP A 745 17.14 -10.69 8.51
N SER A 746 17.83 -9.77 9.17
CA SER A 746 18.30 -9.94 10.56
C SER A 746 17.23 -9.69 11.63
N ASN A 747 16.15 -8.97 11.30
CA ASN A 747 15.03 -8.71 12.18
C ASN A 747 13.76 -8.39 11.37
N PRO A 748 13.01 -9.42 10.96
CA PRO A 748 11.81 -9.25 10.15
C PRO A 748 10.70 -8.46 10.89
N ASP A 749 10.77 -8.37 12.23
CA ASP A 749 9.81 -7.63 13.04
C ASP A 749 9.97 -6.10 12.95
N LEU A 750 10.97 -5.59 12.22
CA LEU A 750 11.08 -4.18 11.86
C LEU A 750 10.19 -3.78 10.68
N ALA A 751 9.49 -4.73 10.06
CA ALA A 751 8.53 -4.46 8.98
C ALA A 751 7.55 -3.35 9.39
N LYS A 752 7.52 -2.27 8.61
CA LYS A 752 6.72 -1.08 8.91
C LYS A 752 5.23 -1.43 8.95
N PRO A 753 4.52 -1.14 10.04
CA PRO A 753 3.07 -1.25 10.06
C PRO A 753 2.43 -0.09 9.29
N PHE A 754 1.33 -0.38 8.61
CA PHE A 754 0.43 0.60 7.99
C PHE A 754 -0.92 0.56 8.69
N ASN A 755 -1.74 1.61 8.55
CA ASN A 755 -3.08 1.59 9.15
C ASN A 755 -4.06 0.76 8.31
N SER A 756 -3.81 0.61 7.01
CA SER A 756 -4.61 -0.20 6.08
C SER A 756 -3.80 -0.58 4.83
N PHE A 757 -4.40 -1.41 3.97
CA PHE A 757 -3.79 -1.77 2.67
C PHE A 757 -3.70 -0.56 1.73
N GLU A 758 -4.70 0.32 1.75
CA GLU A 758 -4.74 1.56 0.97
C GLU A 758 -3.57 2.48 1.34
N ASP A 759 -3.31 2.66 2.64
CA ASP A 759 -2.16 3.44 3.13
C ASP A 759 -0.83 2.84 2.63
N CYS A 760 -0.72 1.50 2.61
CA CYS A 760 0.45 0.80 2.11
C CYS A 760 0.63 1.01 0.60
N ILE A 761 -0.47 0.93 -0.18
CA ILE A 761 -0.48 1.16 -1.64
C ILE A 761 -0.07 2.60 -1.96
N ASP A 762 -0.60 3.59 -1.25
CA ASP A 762 -0.23 5.00 -1.43
C ASP A 762 1.24 5.25 -1.11
N TYR A 763 1.69 4.74 0.03
CA TYR A 763 3.09 4.88 0.44
C TYR A 763 4.03 4.20 -0.56
N TYR A 764 3.66 3.01 -1.06
CA TYR A 764 4.43 2.29 -2.07
C TYR A 764 4.51 3.11 -3.37
N ALA A 765 3.38 3.52 -3.93
CA ALA A 765 3.32 4.26 -5.20
C ALA A 765 4.12 5.57 -5.12
N GLN A 766 3.93 6.36 -4.05
CA GLN A 766 4.56 7.67 -3.92
C GLN A 766 6.01 7.58 -3.41
N SER A 767 6.22 6.93 -2.26
CA SER A 767 7.48 7.04 -1.51
C SER A 767 8.54 6.02 -1.96
N MET A 768 8.12 4.87 -2.50
CA MET A 768 9.05 3.85 -2.98
C MET A 768 9.24 3.98 -4.49
N ILE A 769 8.15 3.95 -5.25
CA ILE A 769 8.24 3.88 -6.71
C ILE A 769 8.56 5.24 -7.31
N ASN A 770 7.68 6.24 -7.15
CA ASN A 770 7.88 7.56 -7.73
C ASN A 770 9.15 8.25 -7.25
N GLN A 771 9.44 8.20 -5.95
CA GLN A 771 10.55 8.95 -5.37
C GLN A 771 11.92 8.27 -5.54
N LYS A 772 11.98 6.98 -5.88
CA LYS A 772 13.25 6.23 -5.99
C LYS A 772 13.45 5.55 -7.33
N TYR A 773 12.55 4.64 -7.70
CA TYR A 773 12.72 3.77 -8.87
C TYR A 773 12.30 4.44 -10.19
N LEU A 774 11.37 5.38 -10.13
CA LEU A 774 10.91 6.17 -11.28
C LEU A 774 11.50 7.58 -11.34
N LYS A 775 12.47 7.91 -10.49
CA LYS A 775 13.05 9.26 -10.43
C LYS A 775 14.42 9.29 -11.10
N PRO A 776 14.54 9.85 -12.32
CA PRO A 776 15.84 10.07 -12.93
C PRO A 776 16.78 10.81 -11.99
N ASN A 777 18.05 10.40 -11.98
CA ASN A 777 19.11 10.94 -11.12
C ASN A 777 18.95 10.66 -9.62
N TYR A 778 17.97 9.87 -9.18
CA TYR A 778 17.95 9.38 -7.80
C TYR A 778 19.05 8.32 -7.62
N PHE A 779 20.07 8.69 -6.83
CA PHE A 779 21.34 7.98 -6.77
C PHE A 779 21.16 6.50 -6.39
N GLY A 780 21.58 5.62 -7.30
CA GLY A 780 21.71 4.18 -7.05
C GLY A 780 20.47 3.32 -7.30
N PHE A 781 19.29 3.88 -7.62
CA PHE A 781 18.06 3.10 -7.82
C PHE A 781 17.47 3.17 -9.23
N TYR A 782 17.52 4.34 -9.87
CA TYR A 782 16.91 4.52 -11.19
C TYR A 782 17.77 3.89 -12.30
N ILE A 783 17.26 2.82 -12.94
CA ILE A 783 17.92 2.09 -14.05
C ILE A 783 16.89 1.79 -15.17
N GLY A 784 15.90 2.67 -15.33
CA GLY A 784 14.77 2.54 -16.25
C GLY A 784 13.44 2.37 -15.53
N SER A 785 12.36 2.90 -16.11
CA SER A 785 11.03 2.99 -15.50
C SER A 785 10.16 1.74 -15.63
N TYR A 786 10.77 0.55 -15.71
CA TYR A 786 10.11 -0.74 -15.95
C TYR A 786 10.68 -1.82 -15.01
N PHE A 787 9.99 -2.96 -14.83
CA PHE A 787 10.44 -4.01 -13.90
C PHE A 787 11.72 -4.71 -14.38
N GLY A 788 11.71 -5.19 -15.63
CA GLY A 788 12.87 -5.74 -16.34
C GLY A 788 13.58 -6.89 -15.63
N ASP A 789 14.89 -6.97 -15.86
CA ASP A 789 15.76 -8.00 -15.31
C ASP A 789 17.06 -7.36 -14.78
N LYS A 790 18.07 -8.18 -14.52
CA LYS A 790 19.34 -7.73 -13.94
C LYS A 790 20.19 -6.90 -14.92
N SER A 791 19.79 -6.81 -16.19
CA SER A 791 20.39 -5.92 -17.19
C SER A 791 19.73 -4.53 -17.24
N GLY A 792 18.54 -4.32 -16.69
CA GLY A 792 17.85 -3.02 -16.68
C GLY A 792 16.46 -3.05 -16.05
N GLY A 793 16.01 -1.90 -15.52
CA GLY A 793 14.77 -1.79 -14.76
C GLY A 793 14.96 -1.96 -13.26
N PHE A 794 13.85 -2.14 -12.54
CA PHE A 794 13.82 -2.17 -11.07
C PHE A 794 14.59 -3.36 -10.50
N ASN A 795 14.53 -4.51 -11.16
CA ASN A 795 15.12 -5.76 -10.70
C ASN A 795 16.64 -5.66 -10.46
N VAL A 796 17.33 -4.72 -11.13
CA VAL A 796 18.75 -4.45 -10.91
C VAL A 796 19.06 -4.11 -9.44
N LYS A 797 18.14 -3.43 -8.74
CA LYS A 797 18.37 -2.92 -7.37
C LYS A 797 17.28 -3.29 -6.36
N TYR A 798 16.16 -3.88 -6.80
CA TYR A 798 15.04 -4.20 -5.92
C TYR A 798 15.18 -5.56 -5.24
N ALA A 799 15.47 -6.63 -6.00
CA ALA A 799 15.42 -8.00 -5.51
C ALA A 799 16.72 -8.74 -5.82
N SER A 800 17.12 -9.69 -4.97
CA SER A 800 18.24 -10.59 -5.26
C SER A 800 17.88 -11.69 -6.26
N ASP A 801 16.60 -12.06 -6.36
CA ASP A 801 16.07 -13.00 -7.35
C ASP A 801 16.18 -12.38 -8.75
N PRO A 802 17.00 -12.95 -9.66
CA PRO A 802 17.22 -12.37 -10.98
C PRO A 802 15.98 -12.40 -11.87
N TYR A 803 14.97 -13.20 -11.55
CA TYR A 803 13.73 -13.34 -12.32
C TYR A 803 12.54 -12.59 -11.71
N TRP A 804 12.74 -11.86 -10.61
CA TRP A 804 11.68 -11.13 -9.91
C TRP A 804 10.85 -10.23 -10.84
N GLY A 805 11.51 -9.40 -11.66
CA GLY A 805 10.80 -8.49 -12.55
C GLY A 805 10.02 -9.21 -13.65
N ARG A 806 10.55 -10.32 -14.18
CA ARG A 806 9.85 -11.17 -15.15
C ARG A 806 8.64 -11.89 -14.54
N LYS A 807 8.69 -12.25 -13.26
CA LYS A 807 7.53 -12.81 -12.53
C LYS A 807 6.42 -11.77 -12.37
N ILE A 808 6.77 -10.52 -12.10
CA ILE A 808 5.79 -9.42 -12.06
C ILE A 808 5.21 -9.15 -13.45
N ALA A 809 6.04 -9.05 -14.49
CA ALA A 809 5.57 -8.87 -15.86
C ALA A 809 4.66 -10.02 -16.33
N SER A 810 4.95 -11.25 -15.91
CA SER A 810 4.06 -12.40 -16.12
C SER A 810 2.71 -12.21 -15.44
N LEU A 811 2.68 -11.75 -14.19
CA LEU A 811 1.43 -11.45 -13.49
C LEU A 811 0.65 -10.31 -14.17
N MET A 812 1.34 -9.25 -14.64
CA MET A 812 0.70 -8.20 -15.44
C MET A 812 0.03 -8.78 -16.69
N SER A 813 0.73 -9.66 -17.41
CA SER A 813 0.17 -10.34 -18.59
C SER A 813 -1.02 -11.23 -18.27
N GLN A 814 -1.01 -11.92 -17.12
CA GLN A 814 -2.10 -12.80 -16.70
C GLN A 814 -3.35 -12.01 -16.33
N ILE A 815 -3.19 -10.93 -15.57
CA ILE A 815 -4.29 -10.03 -15.19
C ILE A 815 -4.87 -9.40 -16.46
N ASP A 816 -4.03 -8.83 -17.32
CA ASP A 816 -4.48 -8.21 -18.57
C ASP A 816 -5.22 -9.21 -19.47
N ALA A 817 -4.67 -10.41 -19.67
CA ALA A 817 -5.32 -11.46 -20.47
C ALA A 817 -6.68 -11.87 -19.89
N PHE A 818 -6.78 -12.03 -18.57
CA PHE A 818 -8.05 -12.29 -17.89
C PHE A 818 -9.06 -11.15 -18.11
N SER A 819 -8.58 -9.91 -18.19
CA SER A 819 -9.39 -8.71 -18.46
C SER A 819 -9.73 -8.50 -19.94
N GLY A 820 -9.40 -9.44 -20.82
CA GLY A 820 -9.62 -9.31 -22.27
C GLY A 820 -8.49 -8.62 -23.03
N SER A 821 -7.26 -8.65 -22.50
CA SER A 821 -6.05 -8.09 -23.08
C SER A 821 -6.13 -6.59 -23.37
N LYS A 822 -6.76 -5.81 -22.48
CA LYS A 822 -7.09 -4.40 -22.70
C LYS A 822 -5.85 -3.52 -22.88
N ASP A 823 -4.77 -3.79 -22.15
CA ASP A 823 -3.51 -3.09 -22.29
C ASP A 823 -2.71 -3.61 -23.47
N TYR A 824 -2.64 -4.91 -23.65
CA TYR A 824 -1.88 -5.48 -24.77
C TYR A 824 -2.47 -5.13 -26.14
N GLN A 825 -3.79 -5.09 -26.29
CA GLN A 825 -4.46 -4.69 -27.53
C GLN A 825 -4.24 -3.22 -27.87
N LYS A 826 -4.01 -2.37 -26.86
CA LYS A 826 -3.74 -0.93 -27.02
C LYS A 826 -2.30 -0.56 -26.65
N ARG A 827 -1.40 -1.55 -26.73
CA ARG A 827 -0.03 -1.43 -26.25
C ARG A 827 0.71 -0.28 -26.93
N TYR A 828 1.58 0.34 -26.15
CA TYR A 828 2.52 1.33 -26.65
C TYR A 828 3.66 0.65 -27.41
N GLN A 829 4.34 1.42 -28.26
CA GLN A 829 5.62 0.97 -28.79
C GLN A 829 6.70 1.13 -27.71
N ILE A 830 7.63 0.18 -27.64
CA ILE A 830 8.79 0.24 -26.76
C ILE A 830 10.02 0.55 -27.61
N GLY A 831 10.76 1.58 -27.24
CA GLY A 831 12.06 1.92 -27.81
C GLY A 831 13.19 1.40 -26.93
N MET A 832 14.35 1.13 -27.54
CA MET A 832 15.57 0.76 -26.83
C MET A 832 16.69 1.74 -27.18
N VAL A 833 17.47 2.17 -26.19
CA VAL A 833 18.59 3.09 -26.40
C VAL A 833 19.70 2.42 -27.22
N LYS A 834 20.12 3.08 -28.32
CA LYS A 834 21.16 2.56 -29.23
C LYS A 834 22.56 3.06 -28.88
N THR A 835 22.67 4.31 -28.48
CA THR A 835 23.93 5.00 -28.17
C THR A 835 24.34 4.76 -26.72
N ASP A 836 25.61 5.04 -26.38
CA ASP A 836 26.08 4.93 -24.99
C ASP A 836 25.32 5.86 -24.05
N THR A 837 24.92 7.03 -24.56
CA THR A 837 24.06 8.00 -23.88
C THR A 837 23.01 8.54 -24.83
N LEU A 838 21.76 8.61 -24.37
CA LEU A 838 20.62 9.22 -25.05
C LEU A 838 20.09 10.39 -24.23
N ASN A 839 20.02 11.56 -24.84
CA ASN A 839 19.49 12.76 -24.20
C ASN A 839 17.97 12.81 -24.30
N VAL A 840 17.29 12.90 -23.15
CA VAL A 840 15.85 13.15 -23.10
C VAL A 840 15.62 14.65 -22.98
N ARG A 841 14.81 15.22 -23.86
CA ARG A 841 14.64 16.67 -24.01
C ARG A 841 13.20 17.12 -23.80
N SER A 842 13.01 18.39 -23.45
CA SER A 842 11.67 18.98 -23.28
C SER A 842 10.95 19.30 -24.59
N LYS A 843 11.67 19.32 -25.71
CA LYS A 843 11.16 19.58 -27.07
C LYS A 843 11.89 18.70 -28.10
N PRO A 844 11.30 18.43 -29.28
CA PRO A 844 11.93 17.62 -30.33
C PRO A 844 12.98 18.41 -31.13
N VAL A 845 13.97 18.98 -30.45
CA VAL A 845 15.04 19.81 -31.04
C VAL A 845 16.37 19.41 -30.41
N ALA A 846 17.43 19.28 -31.21
CA ALA A 846 18.74 18.85 -30.74
C ALA A 846 19.51 19.96 -29.99
N ASP A 847 19.23 21.23 -30.29
CA ASP A 847 19.83 22.38 -29.64
C ASP A 847 19.40 22.49 -28.17
N SER A 848 20.37 22.34 -27.26
CA SER A 848 20.16 22.37 -25.81
C SER A 848 19.79 23.75 -25.27
N SER A 849 20.04 24.83 -26.02
CA SER A 849 19.61 26.19 -25.66
C SER A 849 18.09 26.38 -25.83
N VAL A 850 17.50 25.63 -26.77
CA VAL A 850 16.07 25.66 -27.09
C VAL A 850 15.30 24.55 -26.36
N ALA A 851 15.92 23.38 -26.23
CA ALA A 851 15.36 22.15 -25.67
C ALA A 851 16.28 21.58 -24.58
N PRO A 852 16.16 22.09 -23.34
CA PRO A 852 16.94 21.58 -22.21
C PRO A 852 16.87 20.07 -22.05
N ILE A 853 18.00 19.47 -21.70
CA ILE A 853 18.10 18.05 -21.34
C ILE A 853 17.42 17.85 -19.98
N LEU A 854 16.40 17.00 -19.95
CA LEU A 854 15.65 16.65 -18.75
C LEU A 854 16.42 15.64 -17.90
N TYR A 855 16.95 14.60 -18.56
CA TYR A 855 17.78 13.52 -18.02
C TYR A 855 18.41 12.72 -19.17
N THR A 856 19.29 11.77 -18.86
CA THR A 856 19.90 10.88 -19.84
C THR A 856 19.56 9.42 -19.57
N MET A 857 19.59 8.61 -20.63
CA MET A 857 19.47 7.17 -20.57
C MET A 857 20.71 6.51 -21.16
N THR A 858 21.02 5.29 -20.75
CA THR A 858 22.19 4.54 -21.22
C THR A 858 21.80 3.43 -22.20
N LYS A 859 22.76 2.96 -22.98
CA LYS A 859 22.59 1.89 -23.97
C LYS A 859 21.83 0.68 -23.42
N GLY A 860 20.91 0.15 -24.22
CA GLY A 860 20.14 -1.05 -23.87
C GLY A 860 19.05 -0.84 -22.82
N LYS A 861 18.78 0.39 -22.36
CA LYS A 861 17.59 0.69 -21.55
C LYS A 861 16.36 0.89 -22.44
N ALA A 862 15.21 0.46 -21.94
CA ALA A 862 13.94 0.63 -22.62
C ALA A 862 13.26 1.94 -22.24
N PHE A 863 12.42 2.46 -23.13
CA PHE A 863 11.51 3.57 -22.88
C PHE A 863 10.22 3.39 -23.67
N THR A 864 9.11 3.96 -23.18
CA THR A 864 7.81 3.83 -23.85
C THR A 864 7.54 5.02 -24.77
N ILE A 865 7.24 4.73 -26.04
CA ILE A 865 6.91 5.71 -27.07
C ILE A 865 5.40 5.97 -27.05
N LEU A 866 5.01 7.23 -26.79
CA LEU A 866 3.62 7.67 -26.82
C LEU A 866 3.17 8.01 -28.24
N LYS A 867 4.02 8.71 -29.00
CA LYS A 867 3.81 9.00 -30.42
C LYS A 867 5.10 9.41 -31.13
N THR A 868 5.09 9.31 -32.45
CA THR A 868 6.12 9.87 -33.33
C THR A 868 5.77 11.31 -33.70
N VAL A 869 6.74 12.20 -33.71
CA VAL A 869 6.62 13.59 -34.19
C VAL A 869 7.75 13.93 -35.15
N THR A 870 7.57 14.96 -35.96
CA THR A 870 8.59 15.52 -36.85
C THR A 870 8.85 16.96 -36.42
N ASN A 871 10.12 17.38 -36.36
CA ASN A 871 10.49 18.75 -36.04
C ASN A 871 10.47 19.65 -37.31
N ASP A 872 10.74 20.94 -37.13
CA ASP A 872 10.73 21.92 -38.23
C ASP A 872 11.80 21.64 -39.31
N ASN A 873 12.85 20.87 -38.97
CA ASN A 873 13.91 20.45 -39.89
C ASN A 873 13.58 19.15 -40.64
N GLY A 874 12.42 18.52 -40.38
CA GLY A 874 12.05 17.24 -40.96
C GLY A 874 12.59 16.01 -40.23
N ASP A 875 13.30 16.18 -39.11
CA ASP A 875 13.84 15.08 -38.32
C ASP A 875 12.73 14.36 -37.53
N LYS A 876 12.84 13.04 -37.45
CA LYS A 876 11.92 12.19 -36.68
C LYS A 876 12.31 12.14 -35.21
N TRP A 877 11.34 12.36 -34.33
CA TRP A 877 11.48 12.29 -32.88
C TRP A 877 10.39 11.42 -32.27
N TYR A 878 10.66 10.86 -31.09
CA TYR A 878 9.66 10.14 -30.30
C TYR A 878 9.27 10.99 -29.09
N GLN A 879 7.98 11.26 -28.93
CA GLN A 879 7.46 11.67 -27.64
C GLN A 879 7.33 10.43 -26.77
N ILE A 880 7.95 10.43 -25.60
CA ILE A 880 8.03 9.28 -24.70
C ILE A 880 7.25 9.52 -23.40
N ALA A 881 6.94 8.44 -22.69
CA ALA A 881 6.52 8.54 -21.28
C ALA A 881 7.65 9.21 -20.52
N ASN A 882 7.38 10.38 -19.93
CA ASN A 882 8.41 11.13 -19.22
C ASN A 882 8.68 10.45 -17.88
N ASP A 883 9.93 10.12 -17.58
CA ASP A 883 10.32 9.61 -16.26
C ASP A 883 10.56 10.74 -15.24
N LYS A 884 10.75 11.98 -15.70
CA LYS A 884 10.86 13.13 -14.80
C LYS A 884 9.49 13.50 -14.22
N ARG A 885 9.44 13.75 -12.91
CA ARG A 885 8.27 14.23 -12.17
C ARG A 885 8.59 15.54 -11.44
N ASN A 886 7.57 16.36 -11.24
CA ASN A 886 7.65 17.56 -10.40
C ASN A 886 7.81 17.16 -8.92
N ALA A 887 8.16 18.12 -8.05
CA ALA A 887 8.37 17.84 -6.62
C ALA A 887 7.12 17.29 -5.91
N ASP A 888 5.93 17.64 -6.41
CA ASP A 888 4.64 17.14 -5.94
C ASP A 888 4.25 15.77 -6.55
N GLY A 889 5.09 15.19 -7.41
CA GLY A 889 4.84 13.92 -8.08
C GLY A 889 4.03 14.01 -9.38
N THR A 890 3.65 15.21 -9.82
CA THR A 890 2.92 15.41 -11.09
C THR A 890 3.84 15.28 -12.31
N ASP A 891 3.25 15.06 -13.50
CA ASP A 891 3.97 14.99 -14.77
C ASP A 891 4.79 16.28 -15.01
N ALA A 892 6.08 16.14 -15.28
CA ALA A 892 6.98 17.26 -15.59
C ALA A 892 6.82 17.80 -17.02
N GLY A 893 5.82 17.31 -17.76
CA GLY A 893 5.50 17.74 -19.11
C GLY A 893 6.02 16.78 -20.17
N PRO A 894 5.94 17.13 -21.46
CA PRO A 894 6.33 16.23 -22.53
C PRO A 894 7.85 16.01 -22.56
N ALA A 895 8.25 14.80 -22.93
CA ALA A 895 9.64 14.40 -23.10
C ALA A 895 9.86 13.80 -24.49
N TYR A 896 11.01 14.08 -25.08
CA TYR A 896 11.35 13.71 -26.45
C TYR A 896 12.74 13.11 -26.55
N VAL A 897 12.90 12.14 -27.44
CA VAL A 897 14.20 11.56 -27.83
C VAL A 897 14.33 11.53 -29.34
N SER A 898 15.56 11.67 -29.84
CA SER A 898 15.84 11.57 -31.27
C SER A 898 15.60 10.15 -31.77
N ALA A 899 14.92 9.99 -32.90
CA ALA A 899 14.71 8.66 -33.47
C ALA A 899 16.01 8.04 -34.03
N SER A 900 17.02 8.84 -34.37
CA SER A 900 18.30 8.33 -34.89
C SER A 900 19.17 7.67 -33.80
N GLU A 901 18.96 8.04 -32.53
CA GLU A 901 19.70 7.56 -31.36
C GLU A 901 18.98 6.42 -30.63
N ALA A 902 17.81 6.02 -31.13
CA ALA A 902 16.99 4.95 -30.59
C ALA A 902 16.80 3.82 -31.60
N TYR A 903 16.80 2.58 -31.13
CA TYR A 903 16.17 1.50 -31.88
C TYR A 903 14.66 1.66 -31.73
N SER A 904 13.98 2.02 -32.82
CA SER A 904 12.55 1.72 -32.95
C SER A 904 12.40 0.24 -33.28
N ARG A 905 12.86 -0.63 -32.38
CA ARG A 905 12.46 -2.02 -32.45
C ARG A 905 11.06 -2.03 -31.89
N ILE A 906 10.05 -1.90 -32.76
CA ILE A 906 8.70 -2.28 -32.38
C ILE A 906 8.86 -3.73 -31.93
N LEU A 907 8.88 -3.95 -30.61
CA LEU A 907 8.84 -5.27 -30.04
C LEU A 907 7.49 -5.82 -30.50
N ASN A 908 7.50 -6.51 -31.65
CA ASN A 908 6.32 -7.11 -32.25
C ASN A 908 5.97 -8.27 -31.36
N THR A 909 5.12 -7.97 -30.39
CA THR A 909 4.55 -8.87 -29.41
C THR A 909 3.48 -9.71 -30.13
N ASN A 910 3.92 -10.59 -31.02
CA ASN A 910 3.08 -11.67 -31.52
C ASN A 910 3.10 -12.82 -30.53
#